data_AF-A0A975GC46-F1
#
_entry.id   AF-A0A975GC46-F1
#
_cell.length_a   1.000
_cell.length_b   1.000
_cell.length_c   1.000
_cell.angle_alpha   90.00
_cell.angle_beta   90.00
_cell.angle_gamma   90.00
#
_symmetry.space_group_name_H-M   'P 1'
#
loop_
_entity.id
_entity.type
_entity.pdbx_description
1 polymer ?
#
loop_
_entity_poly.entity_id
_entity_poly.type
_entity_poly.pdbx_seq_one_letter_code
_entity_poly.pdbx_strand_id
1 'polypeptide(L)'
;MYKVALIQNQSEMLHYGYADARTLIKNFGYQLELYTADNIDNLGLALSDDKYDAIIIGSNSFNDKTIREEFEKNYFINIFQTWIQSNGGRGCLCMHQLRLASEKNSSLMFLPEYLNNVSAVKRLPGEKSADGNISFGFKAEKHNLCLYPNKINPQNIKRIALEYKSLPGIYWHYWSNVNLSDWEILINDLSTDENFRPLIINSRKPDQGRIVLSALTLDWQKQEDVLQNILTYVVEGKHSTAILSSYDNTNRSFEYFMSILRSKKTPFRNYNISDQLEILTNSILNNIHNILLLGPNISLSELPSNLSKNVKEKVNEGKLKLISIKDTDGDFSSFSVFGRERSAQELLYAAELKIQSELHTGYIDGSFWSTIETLQILNNLDRLQSSYKQFISKVLILMSKHDKNGSYDEVFGATCALLWIRGIHLGITSYKTEETFQWIKERISEYESREQLQAYLIIIELKIESAVINELVENIFKGIDFDSLSEIDIIVYLKAMIASNNTNFLLKLIFLLKDKQKENGSWIDLATTATSISVLIDILLHIQLDKLDKASIENIIYNGVNYIQNSLQSATVNVNNECYPWDGKASTTVKCINALFRYEELISLPVNELIKFITKNKNKISSISDSRQALSILNEMKDENTNLINKSNELKIKLLKKSKISRLSTTYMSISLLFGYILLSIIIVPLYNLGPEYSISLIKIVFIDAWPSHIAIMGAIGALLALPIKKWFINNDERE
;
A
#
# COMPACT_ATOMS: atom_id res chain seq x y z
N MET A 1 -26.62 18.69 2.19
CA MET A 1 -27.03 17.82 1.07
C MET A 1 -26.04 18.03 -0.07
N TYR A 2 -25.65 16.98 -0.79
CA TYR A 2 -24.70 17.10 -1.89
C TYR A 2 -25.39 17.67 -3.13
N LYS A 3 -24.70 18.58 -3.82
CA LYS A 3 -25.20 19.25 -5.02
C LYS A 3 -24.47 18.75 -6.26
N VAL A 4 -25.22 18.45 -7.30
CA VAL A 4 -24.70 17.83 -8.52
C VAL A 4 -25.19 18.58 -9.74
N ALA A 5 -24.25 18.94 -10.63
CA ALA A 5 -24.58 19.40 -11.97
C ALA A 5 -24.77 18.18 -12.87
N LEU A 6 -25.98 18.01 -13.41
CA LEU A 6 -26.32 16.93 -14.33
C LEU A 6 -26.44 17.52 -15.73
N ILE A 7 -25.54 17.14 -16.64
CA ILE A 7 -25.57 17.53 -18.05
C ILE A 7 -26.32 16.43 -18.80
N GLN A 8 -27.35 16.79 -19.57
CA GLN A 8 -28.08 15.88 -20.45
C GLN A 8 -28.45 16.53 -21.78
N ASN A 9 -28.59 15.72 -22.82
CA ASN A 9 -29.14 16.15 -24.10
C ASN A 9 -30.67 16.21 -24.03
N GLN A 10 -31.22 17.42 -24.12
CA GLN A 10 -32.67 17.67 -24.06
C GLN A 10 -33.45 16.99 -25.18
N SER A 11 -32.90 16.90 -26.40
CA SER A 11 -33.54 16.22 -27.52
C SER A 11 -33.70 14.72 -27.23
N GLU A 12 -32.65 14.08 -26.68
CA GLU A 12 -32.68 12.66 -26.30
C GLU A 12 -33.73 12.42 -25.19
N MET A 13 -33.76 13.29 -24.17
CA MET A 13 -34.74 13.22 -23.07
C MET A 13 -36.20 13.30 -23.54
N LEU A 14 -36.47 14.08 -24.60
CA LEU A 14 -37.82 14.23 -25.16
C LEU A 14 -38.28 12.98 -25.94
N HIS A 15 -37.36 12.25 -26.56
CA HIS A 15 -37.68 11.14 -27.46
C HIS A 15 -37.59 9.78 -26.78
N TYR A 16 -36.73 9.65 -25.77
CA TYR A 16 -36.49 8.39 -25.07
C TYR A 16 -36.84 8.52 -23.59
N GLY A 17 -37.92 7.86 -23.16
CA GLY A 17 -38.37 7.90 -21.76
C GLY A 17 -37.35 7.33 -20.74
N TYR A 18 -36.31 6.63 -21.22
CA TYR A 18 -35.19 6.16 -20.41
C TYR A 18 -33.98 7.10 -20.40
N ALA A 19 -33.97 8.15 -21.22
CA ALA A 19 -32.83 9.07 -21.32
C ALA A 19 -32.85 10.19 -20.27
N ASP A 20 -33.95 10.37 -19.54
CA ASP A 20 -34.02 11.29 -18.40
C ASP A 20 -33.49 10.65 -17.12
N ALA A 21 -32.27 11.03 -16.71
CA ALA A 21 -31.60 10.46 -15.54
C ALA A 21 -31.98 11.19 -14.24
N ARG A 22 -32.75 12.28 -14.30
CA ARG A 22 -33.03 13.14 -13.13
C ARG A 22 -33.73 12.38 -12.02
N THR A 23 -34.76 11.62 -12.35
CA THR A 23 -35.53 10.85 -11.36
C THR A 23 -34.65 9.77 -10.73
N LEU A 24 -33.87 9.06 -11.55
CA LEU A 24 -32.96 8.01 -11.10
C LEU A 24 -31.91 8.56 -10.12
N ILE A 25 -31.27 9.69 -10.45
CA ILE A 25 -30.24 10.29 -9.60
C ILE A 25 -30.85 10.95 -8.35
N LYS A 26 -32.03 11.57 -8.45
CA LYS A 26 -32.77 12.11 -7.27
C LYS A 26 -33.15 11.02 -6.27
N ASN A 27 -33.50 9.83 -6.75
CA ASN A 27 -33.84 8.69 -5.88
C ASN A 27 -32.66 8.25 -5.00
N PHE A 28 -31.41 8.55 -5.41
CA PHE A 28 -30.22 8.34 -4.58
C PHE A 28 -29.97 9.45 -3.55
N GLY A 29 -30.83 10.48 -3.48
CA GLY A 29 -30.78 11.52 -2.44
C GLY A 29 -29.91 12.74 -2.78
N TYR A 30 -29.59 12.96 -4.06
CA TYR A 30 -28.79 14.10 -4.50
C TYR A 30 -29.64 15.30 -4.95
N GLN A 31 -29.18 16.51 -4.64
CA GLN A 31 -29.77 17.73 -5.17
C GLN A 31 -29.19 17.98 -6.57
N LEU A 32 -30.05 17.99 -7.58
CA LEU A 32 -29.64 18.14 -8.99
C LEU A 32 -29.99 19.52 -9.54
N GLU A 33 -29.06 20.03 -10.34
CA GLU A 33 -29.29 21.12 -11.27
C GLU A 33 -29.03 20.60 -12.69
N LEU A 34 -30.02 20.74 -13.56
CA LEU A 34 -29.95 20.24 -14.94
C LEU A 34 -29.30 21.29 -15.84
N TYR A 35 -28.32 20.85 -16.61
CA TYR A 35 -27.71 21.59 -17.69
C TYR A 35 -28.04 20.92 -19.03
N THR A 36 -28.60 21.68 -19.96
CA THR A 36 -28.87 21.29 -21.35
C THR A 36 -28.22 22.32 -22.28
N ALA A 37 -28.42 22.19 -23.60
CA ALA A 37 -27.92 23.18 -24.56
C ALA A 37 -28.35 24.62 -24.24
N ASP A 38 -29.50 24.81 -23.58
CA ASP A 38 -30.08 26.13 -23.31
C ASP A 38 -29.33 26.92 -22.21
N ASN A 39 -28.57 26.25 -21.34
CA ASN A 39 -27.94 26.88 -20.17
C ASN A 39 -26.52 26.37 -19.86
N ILE A 40 -25.92 25.54 -20.74
CA ILE A 40 -24.60 24.94 -20.50
C ILE A 40 -23.47 25.98 -20.37
N ASP A 41 -23.63 27.13 -21.02
CA ASP A 41 -22.73 28.29 -20.96
C ASP A 41 -22.55 28.84 -19.53
N ASN A 42 -23.54 28.65 -18.66
CA ASN A 42 -23.47 29.08 -17.26
C ASN A 42 -22.71 28.10 -16.35
N LEU A 43 -22.40 26.88 -16.82
CA LEU A 43 -21.76 25.86 -16.01
C LEU A 43 -20.39 26.30 -15.53
N GLY A 44 -19.55 26.90 -16.39
CA GLY A 44 -18.21 27.37 -16.02
C GLY A 44 -18.24 28.40 -14.87
N LEU A 45 -19.19 29.33 -14.90
CA LEU A 45 -19.39 30.29 -13.81
C LEU A 45 -19.82 29.59 -12.52
N ALA A 46 -20.76 28.64 -12.62
CA ALA A 46 -21.23 27.89 -11.46
C ALA A 46 -20.15 26.99 -10.82
N LEU A 47 -19.21 26.46 -11.61
CA LEU A 47 -18.04 25.75 -11.10
C LEU A 47 -17.04 26.69 -10.42
N SER A 48 -16.84 27.89 -10.96
CA SER A 48 -15.98 28.91 -10.36
C SER A 48 -16.51 29.38 -9.00
N ASP A 49 -17.83 29.44 -8.85
CA ASP A 49 -18.52 29.74 -7.59
C ASP A 49 -18.57 28.56 -6.60
N ASP A 50 -17.94 27.42 -6.94
CA ASP A 50 -17.91 26.19 -6.13
C ASP A 50 -19.31 25.67 -5.72
N LYS A 51 -20.30 25.80 -6.61
CA LYS A 51 -21.71 25.45 -6.32
C LYS A 51 -21.97 23.95 -6.22
N TYR A 52 -21.11 23.12 -6.81
CA TYR A 52 -21.33 21.68 -6.97
C TYR A 52 -20.24 20.83 -6.32
N ASP A 53 -20.64 19.64 -5.88
CA ASP A 53 -19.74 18.61 -5.37
C ASP A 53 -19.25 17.67 -6.48
N ALA A 54 -20.07 17.49 -7.53
CA ALA A 54 -19.74 16.70 -8.68
C ALA A 54 -20.46 17.16 -9.96
N ILE A 55 -19.86 16.81 -11.09
CA ILE A 55 -20.44 16.88 -12.43
C ILE A 55 -20.78 15.46 -12.91
N ILE A 56 -21.99 15.29 -13.43
CA ILE A 56 -22.43 14.07 -14.11
C ILE A 56 -22.78 14.41 -15.55
N ILE A 57 -22.06 13.83 -16.50
CA ILE A 57 -22.36 13.90 -17.92
C ILE A 57 -23.16 12.64 -18.27
N GLY A 58 -24.45 12.81 -18.49
CA GLY A 58 -25.37 11.72 -18.81
C GLY A 58 -25.06 11.07 -20.15
N SER A 59 -25.62 9.88 -20.39
CA SER A 59 -25.36 9.15 -21.63
C SER A 59 -25.80 9.97 -22.85
N ASN A 60 -24.90 10.07 -23.83
CA ASN A 60 -25.05 10.80 -25.09
C ASN A 60 -25.31 12.30 -24.94
N SER A 61 -24.89 12.91 -23.82
CA SER A 61 -24.92 14.37 -23.66
C SER A 61 -24.12 15.08 -24.75
N PHE A 62 -22.97 14.53 -25.16
CA PHE A 62 -22.14 15.09 -26.23
C PHE A 62 -22.68 14.81 -27.64
N ASN A 63 -23.84 14.17 -27.79
CA ASN A 63 -24.56 14.20 -29.07
C ASN A 63 -25.02 15.63 -29.39
N ASP A 64 -25.25 16.45 -28.36
CA ASP A 64 -25.60 17.85 -28.54
C ASP A 64 -24.35 18.68 -28.88
N LYS A 65 -24.42 19.40 -30.00
CA LYS A 65 -23.31 20.20 -30.49
C LYS A 65 -22.94 21.33 -29.51
N THR A 66 -23.93 21.99 -28.92
CA THR A 66 -23.73 23.14 -28.02
C THR A 66 -23.03 22.71 -26.74
N ILE A 67 -23.45 21.57 -26.17
CA ILE A 67 -22.80 21.00 -24.98
C ILE A 67 -21.34 20.67 -25.28
N ARG A 68 -21.05 20.04 -26.42
CA ARG A 68 -19.67 19.72 -26.79
C ARG A 68 -18.82 20.97 -27.02
N GLU A 69 -19.30 21.95 -27.78
CA GLU A 69 -18.57 23.19 -28.05
C GLU A 69 -18.23 23.94 -26.76
N GLU A 70 -19.11 23.91 -25.74
CA GLU A 70 -18.81 24.51 -24.43
C GLU A 70 -17.64 23.82 -23.71
N PHE A 71 -17.63 22.48 -23.70
CA PHE A 71 -16.56 21.69 -23.08
C PHE A 71 -15.22 21.82 -23.80
N GLU A 72 -15.22 22.24 -25.07
CA GLU A 72 -14.03 22.51 -25.87
C GLU A 72 -13.47 23.93 -25.67
N LYS A 73 -14.18 24.84 -25.00
CA LYS A 73 -13.70 26.19 -24.72
C LYS A 73 -12.55 26.15 -23.72
N ASN A 74 -11.41 26.77 -24.07
CA ASN A 74 -10.26 26.93 -23.17
C ASN A 74 -10.65 27.52 -21.80
N TYR A 75 -11.61 28.45 -21.77
CA TYR A 75 -12.15 29.00 -20.53
C TYR A 75 -12.74 27.92 -19.61
N PHE A 76 -13.62 27.07 -20.16
CA PHE A 76 -14.22 25.96 -19.42
C PHE A 76 -13.18 24.95 -18.97
N ILE A 77 -12.27 24.56 -19.86
CA ILE A 77 -11.19 23.59 -19.56
C ILE A 77 -10.37 24.05 -18.34
N ASN A 78 -9.92 25.31 -18.33
CA ASN A 78 -9.12 25.86 -17.24
C ASN A 78 -9.89 25.89 -15.90
N ILE A 79 -11.17 26.28 -15.95
CA ILE A 79 -12.03 26.29 -14.77
C ILE A 79 -12.25 24.87 -14.25
N PHE A 80 -12.59 23.93 -15.15
CA PHE A 80 -12.86 22.55 -14.79
C PHE A 80 -11.62 21.90 -14.16
N GLN A 81 -10.43 22.12 -14.72
CA GLN A 81 -9.18 21.60 -14.16
C GLN A 81 -8.88 22.15 -12.76
N THR A 82 -9.10 23.45 -12.55
CA THR A 82 -8.93 24.08 -11.23
C THR A 82 -9.95 23.55 -10.23
N TRP A 83 -11.21 23.47 -10.65
CA TRP A 83 -12.33 23.02 -9.83
C TRP A 83 -12.18 21.53 -9.46
N ILE A 84 -11.85 20.65 -10.41
CA ILE A 84 -11.74 19.20 -10.17
C ILE A 84 -10.64 18.86 -9.17
N GLN A 85 -9.60 19.69 -9.08
CA GLN A 85 -8.47 19.51 -8.15
C GLN A 85 -8.66 20.23 -6.81
N SER A 86 -9.65 21.13 -6.70
CA SER A 86 -9.91 21.88 -5.47
C SER A 86 -10.42 21.00 -4.32
N ASN A 87 -10.23 21.45 -3.07
CA ASN A 87 -10.80 20.83 -1.86
C ASN A 87 -10.54 19.31 -1.68
N GLY A 88 -9.37 18.84 -2.13
CA GLY A 88 -9.00 17.40 -2.06
C GLY A 88 -9.67 16.55 -3.14
N GLY A 89 -10.02 17.16 -4.28
CA GLY A 89 -10.64 16.53 -5.43
C GLY A 89 -12.17 16.69 -5.44
N ARG A 90 -12.73 17.12 -6.57
CA ARG A 90 -14.18 17.06 -6.87
C ARG A 90 -14.50 15.84 -7.74
N GLY A 91 -15.79 15.56 -7.92
CA GLY A 91 -16.25 14.42 -8.69
C GLY A 91 -16.58 14.72 -10.16
N CYS A 92 -16.19 13.84 -11.07
CA CYS A 92 -16.70 13.82 -12.44
C CYS A 92 -17.09 12.40 -12.86
N LEU A 93 -18.32 12.22 -13.31
CA LEU A 93 -18.79 11.00 -13.97
C LEU A 93 -19.12 11.30 -15.43
N CYS A 94 -18.43 10.66 -16.36
CA CYS A 94 -18.84 10.63 -17.76
C CYS A 94 -19.47 9.29 -18.10
N MET A 95 -20.76 9.27 -18.38
CA MET A 95 -21.46 8.09 -18.87
C MET A 95 -21.25 7.90 -20.37
N HIS A 96 -21.94 6.94 -20.97
CA HIS A 96 -21.77 6.47 -22.33
C HIS A 96 -21.84 7.60 -23.39
N GLN A 97 -20.83 7.76 -24.25
CA GLN A 97 -20.82 8.78 -25.33
C GLN A 97 -20.58 8.17 -26.73
N LEU A 98 -21.64 7.72 -27.42
CA LEU A 98 -21.53 7.07 -28.73
C LEU A 98 -21.12 8.03 -29.86
N ARG A 99 -21.58 9.30 -29.81
CA ARG A 99 -21.20 10.29 -30.83
C ARG A 99 -19.72 10.59 -30.81
N LEU A 100 -19.12 10.71 -29.62
CA LEU A 100 -17.67 10.86 -29.49
C LEU A 100 -16.95 9.69 -30.17
N ALA A 101 -17.40 8.46 -29.96
CA ALA A 101 -16.81 7.28 -30.61
C ALA A 101 -16.91 7.28 -32.14
N SER A 102 -17.74 8.15 -32.73
CA SER A 102 -17.92 8.30 -34.18
C SER A 102 -16.98 9.32 -34.81
N GLU A 103 -16.38 10.20 -34.00
CA GLU A 103 -15.56 11.31 -34.46
C GLU A 103 -14.08 10.93 -34.42
N LYS A 104 -13.32 11.33 -35.44
CA LYS A 104 -11.87 11.05 -35.48
C LYS A 104 -11.17 11.93 -34.44
N ASN A 105 -10.33 11.33 -33.60
CA ASN A 105 -9.50 12.00 -32.59
C ASN A 105 -10.30 12.73 -31.48
N SER A 106 -11.47 12.21 -31.09
CA SER A 106 -12.31 12.75 -30.01
C SER A 106 -11.82 12.28 -28.63
N SER A 107 -10.70 12.84 -28.18
CA SER A 107 -10.25 12.68 -26.79
C SER A 107 -11.04 13.59 -25.85
N LEU A 108 -11.13 13.22 -24.57
CA LEU A 108 -11.78 14.03 -23.55
C LEU A 108 -10.85 15.16 -23.06
N MET A 109 -10.59 16.14 -23.95
CA MET A 109 -9.59 17.20 -23.75
C MET A 109 -9.85 18.11 -22.54
N PHE A 110 -11.09 18.18 -22.05
CA PHE A 110 -11.44 18.96 -20.86
C PHE A 110 -10.94 18.34 -19.55
N LEU A 111 -10.58 17.05 -19.56
CA LEU A 111 -9.98 16.39 -18.39
C LEU A 111 -8.59 16.98 -18.09
N PRO A 112 -8.05 16.77 -16.88
CA PRO A 112 -6.66 17.10 -16.57
C PRO A 112 -5.67 16.50 -17.58
N GLU A 113 -4.54 17.17 -17.82
CA GLU A 113 -3.58 16.78 -18.86
C GLU A 113 -3.10 15.33 -18.78
N TYR A 114 -2.93 14.79 -17.58
CA TYR A 114 -2.52 13.39 -17.37
C TYR A 114 -3.65 12.37 -17.65
N LEU A 115 -4.90 12.82 -17.82
CA LEU A 115 -6.08 11.99 -18.06
C LEU A 115 -6.72 12.20 -19.44
N ASN A 116 -6.37 13.28 -20.14
CA ASN A 116 -7.14 13.78 -21.28
C ASN A 116 -6.98 12.98 -22.59
N ASN A 117 -5.99 12.09 -22.70
CA ASN A 117 -5.74 11.31 -23.90
C ASN A 117 -6.75 10.18 -24.16
N VAL A 118 -7.61 9.88 -23.18
CA VAL A 118 -8.64 8.84 -23.31
C VAL A 118 -9.67 9.22 -24.37
N SER A 119 -10.02 8.25 -25.23
CA SER A 119 -10.98 8.44 -26.32
C SER A 119 -11.98 7.29 -26.39
N ALA A 120 -13.20 7.58 -26.85
CA ALA A 120 -14.20 6.55 -27.10
C ALA A 120 -13.97 5.92 -28.49
N VAL A 121 -14.06 4.59 -28.60
CA VAL A 121 -13.89 3.85 -29.86
C VAL A 121 -15.06 2.90 -30.07
N LYS A 122 -15.68 2.97 -31.26
CA LYS A 122 -16.76 2.06 -31.63
C LYS A 122 -16.28 0.63 -31.70
N ARG A 123 -17.23 -0.28 -31.50
CA ARG A 123 -17.03 -1.70 -31.80
C ARG A 123 -16.67 -1.92 -33.27
N LEU A 124 -15.94 -3.00 -33.52
CA LEU A 124 -15.52 -3.36 -34.87
C LEU A 124 -16.76 -3.67 -35.73
N PRO A 125 -16.71 -3.37 -37.05
CA PRO A 125 -17.77 -3.76 -37.97
C PRO A 125 -18.04 -5.27 -37.90
N GLY A 126 -19.31 -5.66 -37.75
CA GLY A 126 -19.75 -7.06 -37.67
C GLY A 126 -20.06 -7.57 -36.25
N GLU A 127 -19.62 -6.86 -35.21
CA GLU A 127 -20.00 -7.18 -33.82
C GLU A 127 -21.37 -6.59 -33.46
N LYS A 128 -22.20 -7.34 -32.74
CA LYS A 128 -23.46 -6.83 -32.21
C LYS A 128 -23.23 -6.19 -30.85
N SER A 129 -24.06 -5.20 -30.50
CA SER A 129 -24.05 -4.60 -29.15
C SER A 129 -24.32 -5.62 -28.04
N ALA A 130 -25.02 -6.72 -28.36
CA ALA A 130 -25.31 -7.82 -27.46
C ALA A 130 -24.14 -8.80 -27.24
N ASP A 131 -23.08 -8.72 -28.06
CA ASP A 131 -21.93 -9.62 -27.97
C ASP A 131 -20.92 -9.11 -26.93
N GLY A 132 -20.17 -10.01 -26.30
CA GLY A 132 -19.11 -9.66 -25.34
C GLY A 132 -19.15 -10.44 -24.03
N ASN A 133 -18.03 -10.47 -23.34
CA ASN A 133 -17.86 -11.12 -22.05
C ASN A 133 -17.38 -10.11 -21.01
N ILE A 134 -18.34 -9.46 -20.32
CA ILE A 134 -18.02 -8.51 -19.26
C ILE A 134 -17.39 -9.24 -18.08
N SER A 135 -16.23 -8.78 -17.66
CA SER A 135 -15.55 -9.21 -16.44
C SER A 135 -15.00 -8.02 -15.65
N PHE A 136 -14.51 -8.29 -14.45
CA PHE A 136 -13.70 -7.34 -13.72
C PHE A 136 -12.36 -7.12 -14.44
N GLY A 137 -11.86 -5.89 -14.39
CA GLY A 137 -10.46 -5.62 -14.67
C GLY A 137 -9.53 -6.28 -13.64
N PHE A 138 -8.23 -6.19 -13.88
CA PHE A 138 -7.23 -6.80 -13.00
C PHE A 138 -7.39 -6.34 -11.55
N LYS A 139 -7.68 -7.29 -10.63
CA LYS A 139 -7.94 -7.08 -9.19
C LYS A 139 -9.12 -6.14 -8.85
N ALA A 140 -9.89 -5.71 -9.84
CA ALA A 140 -10.99 -4.76 -9.65
C ALA A 140 -12.16 -5.32 -8.82
N GLU A 141 -12.29 -6.65 -8.71
CA GLU A 141 -13.30 -7.29 -7.85
C GLU A 141 -13.19 -6.87 -6.37
N LYS A 142 -11.98 -6.47 -5.93
CA LYS A 142 -11.69 -6.01 -4.57
C LYS A 142 -11.69 -4.48 -4.46
N HIS A 143 -11.92 -3.77 -5.56
CA HIS A 143 -11.92 -2.31 -5.58
C HIS A 143 -13.18 -1.76 -4.88
N ASN A 144 -13.05 -0.63 -4.17
CA ASN A 144 -14.16 -0.07 -3.38
C ASN A 144 -15.40 0.24 -4.23
N LEU A 145 -15.22 0.78 -5.44
CA LEU A 145 -16.30 1.03 -6.39
C LEU A 145 -17.05 -0.25 -6.82
N CYS A 146 -16.44 -1.42 -6.71
CA CYS A 146 -17.07 -2.70 -7.04
C CYS A 146 -17.73 -3.36 -5.82
N LEU A 147 -17.54 -2.82 -4.62
CA LEU A 147 -17.97 -3.41 -3.36
C LEU A 147 -18.91 -2.52 -2.55
N TYR A 148 -18.99 -1.21 -2.84
CA TYR A 148 -19.69 -0.26 -1.99
C TYR A 148 -20.48 0.82 -2.77
N PRO A 149 -21.75 1.09 -2.39
CA PRO A 149 -22.51 0.41 -1.33
C PRO A 149 -22.99 -0.99 -1.71
N ASN A 150 -23.03 -1.34 -3.00
CA ASN A 150 -23.50 -2.63 -3.49
C ASN A 150 -22.34 -3.49 -4.00
N LYS A 151 -22.42 -4.81 -3.82
CA LYS A 151 -21.46 -5.73 -4.43
C LYS A 151 -21.80 -5.92 -5.90
N ILE A 152 -20.92 -5.47 -6.78
CA ILE A 152 -21.12 -5.54 -8.23
C ILE A 152 -20.86 -6.96 -8.72
N ASN A 153 -21.65 -7.40 -9.70
CA ASN A 153 -21.43 -8.64 -10.44
C ASN A 153 -21.50 -8.35 -11.95
N PRO A 154 -20.39 -8.49 -12.71
CA PRO A 154 -20.36 -8.28 -14.16
C PRO A 154 -21.42 -9.07 -14.94
N GLN A 155 -21.75 -10.29 -14.48
CA GLN A 155 -22.77 -11.12 -15.13
C GLN A 155 -24.18 -10.57 -14.90
N ASN A 156 -24.46 -9.95 -13.75
CA ASN A 156 -25.74 -9.28 -13.52
C ASN A 156 -25.88 -8.05 -14.42
N ILE A 157 -24.81 -7.28 -14.59
CA ILE A 157 -24.79 -6.13 -15.52
C ILE A 157 -25.16 -6.60 -16.93
N LYS A 158 -24.47 -7.65 -17.42
CA LYS A 158 -24.73 -8.25 -18.73
C LYS A 158 -26.18 -8.71 -18.86
N ARG A 159 -26.71 -9.43 -17.86
CA ARG A 159 -28.09 -9.91 -17.84
C ARG A 159 -29.09 -8.76 -17.93
N ILE A 160 -28.99 -7.77 -17.04
CA ILE A 160 -29.89 -6.60 -17.02
C ILE A 160 -29.82 -5.84 -18.36
N ALA A 161 -28.63 -5.65 -18.91
CA ALA A 161 -28.43 -4.94 -20.17
C ALA A 161 -29.08 -5.65 -21.38
N LEU A 162 -29.06 -6.99 -21.40
CA LEU A 162 -29.70 -7.79 -22.45
C LEU A 162 -31.22 -7.91 -22.26
N GLU A 163 -31.70 -7.95 -21.02
CA GLU A 163 -33.13 -8.05 -20.68
C GLU A 163 -33.86 -6.69 -20.78
N TYR A 164 -33.12 -5.58 -20.86
CA TYR A 164 -33.70 -4.23 -20.91
C TYR A 164 -34.41 -3.96 -22.25
N LYS A 165 -35.74 -4.14 -22.25
CA LYS A 165 -36.59 -4.11 -23.45
C LYS A 165 -36.43 -2.86 -24.34
N SER A 166 -36.25 -1.69 -23.74
CA SER A 166 -36.22 -0.42 -24.49
C SER A 166 -34.86 -0.15 -25.15
N LEU A 167 -33.80 -0.81 -24.71
CA LEU A 167 -32.44 -0.65 -25.25
C LEU A 167 -31.62 -1.94 -24.98
N PRO A 168 -31.89 -3.04 -25.71
CA PRO A 168 -31.17 -4.29 -25.51
C PRO A 168 -29.75 -4.19 -26.10
N GLY A 169 -28.75 -4.48 -25.28
CA GLY A 169 -27.34 -4.47 -25.70
C GLY A 169 -26.41 -4.29 -24.51
N ILE A 170 -25.22 -4.86 -24.58
CA ILE A 170 -24.22 -4.77 -23.51
C ILE A 170 -23.49 -3.43 -23.58
N TYR A 171 -22.90 -3.11 -24.75
CA TYR A 171 -22.20 -1.85 -24.99
C TYR A 171 -22.05 -1.57 -26.49
N TRP A 172 -21.81 -0.30 -26.86
CA TRP A 172 -21.66 0.16 -28.26
C TRP A 172 -20.30 0.78 -28.57
N HIS A 173 -19.55 1.18 -27.55
CA HIS A 173 -18.16 1.65 -27.66
C HIS A 173 -17.39 1.23 -26.41
N TYR A 174 -16.07 1.38 -26.44
CA TYR A 174 -15.17 1.17 -25.31
C TYR A 174 -14.15 2.30 -25.24
N TRP A 175 -13.44 2.44 -24.13
CA TRP A 175 -12.41 3.45 -23.97
C TRP A 175 -11.06 2.96 -24.48
N SER A 176 -10.39 3.75 -25.31
CA SER A 176 -9.03 3.49 -25.80
C SER A 176 -8.04 4.52 -25.24
N ASN A 177 -6.74 4.30 -25.49
CA ASN A 177 -5.65 5.17 -25.00
C ASN A 177 -5.64 5.32 -23.46
N VAL A 178 -6.04 4.26 -22.75
CA VAL A 178 -6.09 4.22 -21.29
C VAL A 178 -4.69 3.95 -20.74
N ASN A 179 -4.04 5.00 -20.23
CA ASN A 179 -2.77 4.85 -19.52
C ASN A 179 -3.00 4.22 -18.14
N LEU A 180 -2.50 2.98 -17.94
CA LEU A 180 -2.70 2.23 -16.69
C LEU A 180 -1.99 2.83 -15.46
N SER A 181 -1.06 3.78 -15.66
CA SER A 181 -0.44 4.53 -14.57
C SER A 181 -1.34 5.63 -14.00
N ASP A 182 -2.30 6.11 -14.80
CA ASP A 182 -3.24 7.17 -14.41
C ASP A 182 -4.66 6.63 -14.18
N TRP A 183 -5.01 5.53 -14.86
CA TRP A 183 -6.32 4.91 -14.82
C TRP A 183 -6.28 3.49 -14.25
N GLU A 184 -7.34 3.12 -13.55
CA GLU A 184 -7.65 1.76 -13.14
C GLU A 184 -8.88 1.27 -13.92
N ILE A 185 -8.76 0.08 -14.52
CA ILE A 185 -9.87 -0.54 -15.25
C ILE A 185 -10.71 -1.34 -14.26
N LEU A 186 -11.96 -0.96 -14.07
CA LEU A 186 -12.88 -1.64 -13.15
C LEU A 186 -13.65 -2.76 -13.84
N ILE A 187 -14.15 -2.48 -15.05
CA ILE A 187 -14.91 -3.43 -15.86
C ILE A 187 -14.36 -3.41 -17.29
N ASN A 188 -14.19 -4.58 -17.87
CA ASN A 188 -13.71 -4.76 -19.24
C ASN A 188 -14.49 -5.87 -19.98
N ASP A 189 -14.26 -5.96 -21.29
CA ASP A 189 -14.65 -7.11 -22.10
C ASP A 189 -13.40 -7.92 -22.51
N LEU A 190 -13.41 -9.23 -22.21
CA LEU A 190 -12.34 -10.20 -22.50
C LEU A 190 -12.61 -11.07 -23.74
N SER A 191 -13.64 -10.77 -24.54
CA SER A 191 -14.04 -11.61 -25.67
C SER A 191 -13.06 -11.62 -26.86
N THR A 192 -12.03 -10.76 -26.87
CA THR A 192 -11.03 -10.70 -27.96
C THR A 192 -9.62 -10.93 -27.45
N ASP A 193 -8.92 -11.93 -28.00
CA ASP A 193 -7.60 -12.41 -27.55
C ASP A 193 -6.46 -11.38 -27.64
N GLU A 194 -6.62 -10.29 -28.41
CA GLU A 194 -5.52 -9.34 -28.68
C GLU A 194 -5.66 -7.97 -28.02
N ASN A 195 -6.81 -7.58 -27.46
CA ASN A 195 -6.95 -6.27 -26.79
C ASN A 195 -8.03 -6.28 -25.70
N PHE A 196 -7.65 -5.92 -24.47
CA PHE A 196 -8.60 -5.59 -23.41
C PHE A 196 -9.45 -4.39 -23.85
N ARG A 197 -10.77 -4.46 -23.69
CA ARG A 197 -11.68 -3.34 -23.97
C ARG A 197 -12.20 -2.74 -22.66
N PRO A 198 -11.62 -1.62 -22.17
CA PRO A 198 -12.08 -0.96 -20.96
C PRO A 198 -13.50 -0.41 -21.12
N LEU A 199 -14.40 -0.78 -20.20
CA LEU A 199 -15.79 -0.34 -20.19
C LEU A 199 -16.06 0.63 -19.04
N ILE A 200 -15.55 0.36 -17.84
CA ILE A 200 -15.55 1.33 -16.74
C ILE A 200 -14.13 1.54 -16.27
N ILE A 201 -13.69 2.79 -16.23
CA ILE A 201 -12.37 3.18 -15.73
C ILE A 201 -12.48 4.28 -14.67
N ASN A 202 -11.57 4.27 -13.71
CA ASN A 202 -11.49 5.20 -12.59
C ASN A 202 -10.09 5.82 -12.52
N SER A 203 -10.00 7.12 -12.25
CA SER A 203 -8.73 7.82 -12.03
C SER A 203 -8.04 7.30 -10.76
N ARG A 204 -6.74 7.03 -10.82
CA ARG A 204 -5.95 6.51 -9.69
C ARG A 204 -5.64 7.54 -8.59
N LYS A 205 -5.72 8.84 -8.89
CA LYS A 205 -5.36 9.92 -7.95
C LYS A 205 -6.61 10.69 -7.50
N PRO A 206 -7.41 10.16 -6.56
CA PRO A 206 -8.68 10.77 -6.16
C PRO A 206 -8.53 12.18 -5.56
N ASP A 207 -7.38 12.44 -4.93
CA ASP A 207 -7.05 13.75 -4.34
C ASP A 207 -6.80 14.83 -5.42
N GLN A 208 -6.55 14.42 -6.66
CA GLN A 208 -6.43 15.29 -7.85
C GLN A 208 -7.71 15.31 -8.69
N GLY A 209 -8.78 14.66 -8.22
CA GLY A 209 -10.05 14.53 -8.91
C GLY A 209 -10.54 13.09 -8.93
N ARG A 210 -11.81 12.89 -8.57
CA ARG A 210 -12.48 11.58 -8.64
C ARG A 210 -13.20 11.46 -9.97
N ILE A 211 -12.53 10.90 -10.97
CA ILE A 211 -13.04 10.82 -12.34
C ILE A 211 -13.36 9.37 -12.68
N VAL A 212 -14.61 9.10 -13.06
CA VAL A 212 -15.05 7.79 -13.53
C VAL A 212 -15.63 7.95 -14.92
N LEU A 213 -15.18 7.11 -15.87
CA LEU A 213 -15.73 7.04 -17.22
C LEU A 213 -16.39 5.68 -17.42
N SER A 214 -17.61 5.68 -17.96
CA SER A 214 -18.37 4.48 -18.26
C SER A 214 -18.81 4.48 -19.71
N ALA A 215 -18.43 3.43 -20.45
CA ALA A 215 -18.94 3.12 -21.77
C ALA A 215 -20.24 2.29 -21.71
N LEU A 216 -20.64 1.84 -20.51
CA LEU A 216 -21.93 1.21 -20.26
C LEU A 216 -23.02 2.27 -20.11
N THR A 217 -24.21 1.98 -20.62
CA THR A 217 -25.42 2.81 -20.56
C THR A 217 -26.12 2.68 -19.20
N LEU A 218 -25.41 3.04 -18.12
CA LEU A 218 -25.85 2.79 -16.74
C LEU A 218 -27.16 3.50 -16.38
N ASP A 219 -27.33 4.75 -16.80
CA ASP A 219 -28.54 5.54 -16.62
C ASP A 219 -29.70 5.04 -17.50
N TRP A 220 -29.45 4.83 -18.79
CA TRP A 220 -30.48 4.45 -19.76
C TRP A 220 -31.03 3.04 -19.51
N GLN A 221 -30.18 2.09 -19.10
CA GLN A 221 -30.58 0.71 -18.77
C GLN A 221 -30.88 0.51 -17.28
N LYS A 222 -30.85 1.57 -16.46
CA LYS A 222 -31.16 1.52 -15.03
C LYS A 222 -30.32 0.49 -14.26
N GLN A 223 -29.01 0.51 -14.47
CA GLN A 223 -28.06 -0.32 -13.74
C GLN A 223 -27.82 0.27 -12.34
N GLU A 224 -28.86 0.23 -11.49
CA GLU A 224 -28.94 0.96 -10.22
C GLU A 224 -27.76 0.64 -9.29
N ASP A 225 -27.38 -0.63 -9.14
CA ASP A 225 -26.30 -1.05 -8.24
C ASP A 225 -24.95 -0.38 -8.61
N VAL A 226 -24.58 -0.47 -9.89
CA VAL A 226 -23.32 0.08 -10.40
C VAL A 226 -23.35 1.60 -10.36
N LEU A 227 -24.47 2.19 -10.77
CA LEU A 227 -24.64 3.62 -10.78
C LEU A 227 -24.56 4.20 -9.36
N GLN A 228 -25.21 3.57 -8.39
CA GLN A 228 -25.17 4.01 -6.99
C GLN A 228 -23.75 3.99 -6.42
N ASN A 229 -22.97 2.94 -6.69
CA ASN A 229 -21.56 2.86 -6.30
C ASN A 229 -20.74 4.01 -6.86
N ILE A 230 -20.87 4.26 -8.17
CA ILE A 230 -20.13 5.32 -8.84
C ILE A 230 -20.55 6.69 -8.31
N LEU A 231 -21.86 6.94 -8.16
CA LEU A 231 -22.37 8.20 -7.64
C LEU A 231 -21.92 8.46 -6.21
N THR A 232 -22.01 7.47 -5.33
CA THR A 232 -21.54 7.58 -3.94
C THR A 232 -20.06 8.00 -3.92
N TYR A 233 -19.22 7.35 -4.72
CA TYR A 233 -17.80 7.68 -4.80
C TYR A 233 -17.50 9.05 -5.43
N VAL A 234 -18.14 9.37 -6.56
CA VAL A 234 -17.87 10.61 -7.29
C VAL A 234 -18.38 11.82 -6.50
N VAL A 235 -19.63 11.75 -6.01
CA VAL A 235 -20.33 12.85 -5.33
C VAL A 235 -19.86 13.02 -3.88
N GLU A 236 -19.82 11.94 -3.12
CA GLU A 236 -19.53 12.00 -1.68
C GLU A 236 -18.04 11.77 -1.44
N GLY A 237 -17.45 10.80 -2.12
CA GLY A 237 -16.05 10.40 -1.95
C GLY A 237 -15.93 8.97 -1.45
N LYS A 238 -14.74 8.58 -0.98
CA LYS A 238 -14.54 7.25 -0.40
C LYS A 238 -15.08 7.20 1.03
N HIS A 239 -16.09 6.35 1.28
CA HIS A 239 -16.68 6.13 2.62
C HIS A 239 -15.77 5.27 3.49
N SER A 240 -14.61 5.80 3.84
CA SER A 240 -13.62 5.07 4.64
C SER A 240 -14.01 4.97 6.13
N THR A 241 -14.98 5.77 6.57
CA THR A 241 -15.46 5.81 7.96
C THR A 241 -16.80 5.10 8.10
N ALA A 242 -16.86 4.08 8.94
CA ALA A 242 -18.08 3.48 9.45
C ALA A 242 -18.40 4.03 10.83
N ILE A 243 -19.68 4.30 11.08
CA ILE A 243 -20.20 4.72 12.38
C ILE A 243 -21.24 3.69 12.78
N LEU A 244 -21.10 3.08 13.95
CA LEU A 244 -22.07 2.16 14.51
C LEU A 244 -22.89 2.90 15.57
N SER A 245 -24.21 2.96 15.43
CA SER A 245 -25.11 3.64 16.37
C SER A 245 -26.37 2.82 16.65
N SER A 246 -27.13 3.22 17.67
CA SER A 246 -28.46 2.65 17.99
C SER A 246 -29.55 3.68 17.67
N TYR A 247 -30.72 3.24 17.20
CA TYR A 247 -31.87 4.12 16.95
C TYR A 247 -32.40 4.76 18.25
N ASP A 248 -32.26 4.06 19.36
CA ASP A 248 -32.89 4.46 20.64
C ASP A 248 -32.06 5.49 21.42
N ASN A 249 -30.84 5.80 20.96
CA ASN A 249 -29.90 6.60 21.73
C ASN A 249 -29.89 8.06 21.23
N THR A 250 -30.78 8.87 21.81
CA THR A 250 -30.98 10.32 21.53
C THR A 250 -29.93 11.19 22.21
N ASN A 251 -28.65 10.87 22.01
CA ASN A 251 -27.58 11.69 22.57
C ASN A 251 -27.32 12.92 21.68
N ARG A 252 -27.76 14.10 22.17
CA ARG A 252 -27.69 15.38 21.44
C ARG A 252 -26.29 15.77 20.97
N SER A 253 -25.23 15.51 21.73
CA SER A 253 -23.89 15.91 21.28
C SER A 253 -23.27 14.91 20.30
N PHE A 254 -23.74 13.65 20.28
CA PHE A 254 -23.46 12.74 19.17
C PHE A 254 -24.20 13.17 17.90
N GLU A 255 -25.47 13.58 18.01
CA GLU A 255 -26.20 14.19 16.89
C GLU A 255 -25.50 15.46 16.37
N TYR A 256 -24.97 16.30 17.27
CA TYR A 256 -24.18 17.46 16.91
C TYR A 256 -22.89 17.08 16.17
N PHE A 257 -22.13 16.08 16.65
CA PHE A 257 -20.96 15.54 15.93
C PHE A 257 -21.33 15.04 14.53
N MET A 258 -22.40 14.25 14.42
CA MET A 258 -22.91 13.76 13.14
C MET A 258 -23.34 14.90 12.23
N SER A 259 -23.93 15.97 12.78
CA SER A 259 -24.30 17.18 12.04
C SER A 259 -23.07 17.91 11.51
N ILE A 260 -21.99 17.98 12.29
CA ILE A 260 -20.74 18.59 11.85
C ILE A 260 -20.13 17.77 10.71
N LEU A 261 -20.05 16.44 10.83
CA LEU A 261 -19.55 15.58 9.75
C LEU A 261 -20.35 15.78 8.45
N ARG A 262 -21.68 15.86 8.54
CA ARG A 262 -22.56 16.16 7.41
C ARG A 262 -22.33 17.56 6.84
N SER A 263 -22.17 18.57 7.70
CA SER A 263 -21.93 19.96 7.28
C SER A 263 -20.59 20.11 6.54
N LYS A 264 -19.56 19.39 6.99
CA LYS A 264 -18.23 19.34 6.38
C LYS A 264 -18.15 18.39 5.19
N LYS A 265 -19.25 17.70 4.84
CA LYS A 265 -19.31 16.70 3.76
C LYS A 265 -18.22 15.62 3.91
N THR A 266 -17.98 15.20 5.16
CA THR A 266 -17.08 14.07 5.43
C THR A 266 -17.82 12.78 5.08
N PRO A 267 -17.29 11.92 4.18
CA PRO A 267 -17.97 10.69 3.78
C PRO A 267 -17.94 9.66 4.90
N PHE A 268 -19.11 9.24 5.36
CA PHE A 268 -19.23 8.17 6.35
C PHE A 268 -20.49 7.35 6.08
N ARG A 269 -20.51 6.11 6.57
CA ARG A 269 -21.72 5.29 6.61
C ARG A 269 -22.13 5.05 8.04
N ASN A 270 -23.37 5.41 8.36
CA ASN A 270 -23.99 5.02 9.62
C ASN A 270 -24.57 3.61 9.47
N TYR A 271 -24.23 2.73 10.39
CA TYR A 271 -24.73 1.38 10.55
C TYR A 271 -25.52 1.33 11.84
N ASN A 272 -26.70 0.72 11.79
CA ASN A 272 -27.45 0.47 13.01
C ASN A 272 -27.08 -0.88 13.64
N ILE A 273 -26.92 -0.87 14.96
CA ILE A 273 -26.66 -2.07 15.76
C ILE A 273 -27.81 -3.08 15.70
N SER A 274 -29.05 -2.66 15.45
CA SER A 274 -30.22 -3.55 15.44
C SER A 274 -30.26 -4.51 14.26
N ASP A 275 -29.87 -4.06 13.06
CA ASP A 275 -30.21 -4.74 11.81
C ASP A 275 -29.09 -4.70 10.74
N GLN A 276 -27.98 -4.00 10.97
CA GLN A 276 -26.94 -3.80 9.94
C GLN A 276 -25.55 -4.32 10.31
N LEU A 277 -25.44 -5.11 11.38
CA LEU A 277 -24.16 -5.65 11.85
C LEU A 277 -23.49 -6.59 10.86
N GLU A 278 -24.25 -7.41 10.14
CA GLU A 278 -23.69 -8.32 9.14
C GLU A 278 -23.10 -7.54 7.95
N ILE A 279 -23.81 -6.50 7.50
CA ILE A 279 -23.34 -5.61 6.43
C ILE A 279 -22.06 -4.90 6.86
N LEU A 280 -22.01 -4.38 8.09
CA LEU A 280 -20.80 -3.77 8.66
C LEU A 280 -19.64 -4.77 8.72
N THR A 281 -19.90 -6.00 9.20
CA THR A 281 -18.89 -7.05 9.31
C THR A 281 -18.28 -7.36 7.93
N ASN A 282 -19.11 -7.55 6.91
CA ASN A 282 -18.66 -7.79 5.55
C ASN A 282 -17.88 -6.58 4.98
N SER A 283 -18.30 -5.35 5.31
CA SER A 283 -17.62 -4.14 4.85
C SER A 283 -16.22 -3.99 5.47
N ILE A 284 -16.06 -4.36 6.74
CA ILE A 284 -14.78 -4.38 7.45
C ILE A 284 -13.85 -5.47 6.90
N LEU A 285 -14.38 -6.69 6.68
CA LEU A 285 -13.59 -7.80 6.12
C LEU A 285 -12.98 -7.45 4.76
N ASN A 286 -13.78 -6.79 3.91
CA ASN A 286 -13.39 -6.33 2.58
C ASN A 286 -12.55 -5.04 2.56
N ASN A 287 -12.21 -4.47 3.73
CA ASN A 287 -11.44 -3.23 3.88
C ASN A 287 -12.09 -2.00 3.21
N ILE A 288 -13.43 -1.96 3.13
CA ILE A 288 -14.17 -0.80 2.64
C ILE A 288 -13.98 0.38 3.61
N HIS A 289 -14.08 0.07 4.91
CA HIS A 289 -13.85 1.03 5.98
C HIS A 289 -12.49 0.80 6.64
N ASN A 290 -11.77 1.90 6.87
CA ASN A 290 -10.51 1.92 7.59
C ASN A 290 -10.63 2.64 8.95
N ILE A 291 -11.79 3.23 9.24
CA ILE A 291 -12.15 3.81 10.54
C ILE A 291 -13.51 3.24 10.95
N LEU A 292 -13.63 2.71 12.16
CA LEU A 292 -14.88 2.32 12.79
C LEU A 292 -15.07 3.17 14.06
N LEU A 293 -16.15 3.94 14.11
CA LEU A 293 -16.54 4.70 15.29
C LEU A 293 -17.72 4.00 15.96
N LEU A 294 -17.54 3.57 17.20
CA LEU A 294 -18.62 3.07 18.05
C LEU A 294 -19.30 4.27 18.70
N GLY A 295 -20.59 4.42 18.43
CA GLY A 295 -21.44 5.45 19.00
C GLY A 295 -21.53 5.33 20.53
N PRO A 296 -22.18 6.32 21.17
CA PRO A 296 -22.32 6.33 22.62
C PRO A 296 -23.01 5.06 23.12
N ASN A 297 -22.55 4.56 24.26
CA ASN A 297 -23.07 3.36 24.94
C ASN A 297 -22.96 2.06 24.12
N ILE A 298 -22.04 1.99 23.15
CA ILE A 298 -21.72 0.76 22.43
C ILE A 298 -20.29 0.37 22.77
N SER A 299 -20.13 -0.71 23.54
CA SER A 299 -18.80 -1.26 23.83
C SER A 299 -18.42 -2.37 22.86
N LEU A 300 -17.13 -2.53 22.56
CA LEU A 300 -16.62 -3.61 21.73
C LEU A 300 -16.95 -5.00 22.31
N SER A 301 -17.05 -5.09 23.65
CA SER A 301 -17.43 -6.31 24.38
C SER A 301 -18.89 -6.71 24.20
N GLU A 302 -19.77 -5.76 23.88
CA GLU A 302 -21.20 -6.00 23.64
C GLU A 302 -21.49 -6.43 22.21
N LEU A 303 -20.54 -6.24 21.28
CA LEU A 303 -20.71 -6.65 19.89
C LEU A 303 -20.66 -8.18 19.75
N PRO A 304 -21.41 -8.75 18.79
CA PRO A 304 -21.34 -10.17 18.45
C PRO A 304 -19.89 -10.66 18.31
N SER A 305 -19.60 -11.86 18.82
CA SER A 305 -18.24 -12.41 18.93
C SER A 305 -17.50 -12.48 17.59
N ASN A 306 -18.21 -12.71 16.49
CA ASN A 306 -17.66 -12.68 15.14
C ASN A 306 -17.19 -11.27 14.73
N LEU A 307 -18.02 -10.24 14.93
CA LEU A 307 -17.69 -8.85 14.60
C LEU A 307 -16.57 -8.33 15.51
N SER A 308 -16.66 -8.56 16.82
CA SER A 308 -15.64 -8.10 17.77
C SER A 308 -14.28 -8.76 17.51
N LYS A 309 -14.25 -10.04 17.15
CA LYS A 309 -13.03 -10.74 16.70
C LYS A 309 -12.46 -10.12 15.43
N ASN A 310 -13.27 -9.94 14.39
CA ASN A 310 -12.84 -9.35 13.12
C ASN A 310 -12.33 -7.91 13.29
N VAL A 311 -13.00 -7.11 14.12
CA VAL A 311 -12.56 -5.75 14.45
C VAL A 311 -11.21 -5.79 15.16
N LYS A 312 -11.04 -6.63 16.19
CA LYS A 312 -9.76 -6.79 16.90
C LYS A 312 -8.63 -7.23 15.97
N GLU A 313 -8.88 -8.21 15.10
CA GLU A 313 -7.91 -8.68 14.11
C GLU A 313 -7.51 -7.55 13.14
N LYS A 314 -8.47 -6.83 12.56
CA LYS A 314 -8.18 -5.73 11.64
C LYS A 314 -7.50 -4.53 12.31
N VAL A 315 -7.82 -4.25 13.57
CA VAL A 315 -7.13 -3.24 14.38
C VAL A 315 -5.68 -3.69 14.64
N ASN A 316 -5.47 -4.98 14.96
CA ASN A 316 -4.15 -5.56 15.16
C ASN A 316 -3.31 -5.56 13.87
N GLU A 317 -3.94 -5.79 12.72
CA GLU A 317 -3.27 -5.70 11.42
C GLU A 317 -3.02 -4.25 10.96
N GLY A 318 -3.46 -3.24 11.71
CA GLY A 318 -3.38 -1.83 11.32
C GLY A 318 -4.27 -1.45 10.13
N LYS A 319 -5.25 -2.30 9.78
CA LYS A 319 -6.19 -2.07 8.67
C LYS A 319 -7.44 -1.27 9.08
N LEU A 320 -7.71 -1.19 10.38
CA LEU A 320 -8.87 -0.50 10.95
C LEU A 320 -8.44 0.34 12.16
N LYS A 321 -8.86 1.60 12.22
CA LYS A 321 -8.81 2.41 13.44
C LYS A 321 -10.18 2.36 14.10
N LEU A 322 -10.26 1.87 15.32
CA LEU A 322 -11.45 1.87 16.14
C LEU A 322 -11.47 3.14 17.02
N ILE A 323 -12.60 3.83 17.07
CA ILE A 323 -12.82 4.98 17.95
C ILE A 323 -14.03 4.60 18.80
N SER A 324 -13.88 4.54 20.13
CA SER A 324 -15.02 4.32 21.02
C SER A 324 -15.30 5.58 21.83
N ILE A 325 -16.58 5.94 21.88
CA ILE A 325 -17.05 7.08 22.66
C ILE A 325 -17.44 6.57 24.06
N LYS A 326 -16.80 7.08 25.11
CA LYS A 326 -17.24 6.85 26.49
C LYS A 326 -18.18 7.98 26.89
N ASP A 327 -19.40 7.62 27.29
CA ASP A 327 -20.34 8.55 27.91
C ASP A 327 -20.01 8.64 29.40
N THR A 328 -19.65 9.83 29.87
CA THR A 328 -19.47 10.12 31.31
C THR A 328 -20.32 11.33 31.63
N ASP A 329 -21.40 11.12 32.40
CA ASP A 329 -22.28 12.17 32.96
C ASP A 329 -22.83 13.19 31.95
N GLY A 330 -23.18 12.76 30.73
CA GLY A 330 -23.89 13.59 29.76
C GLY A 330 -23.04 14.62 29.01
N ASP A 331 -21.72 14.58 29.17
CA ASP A 331 -20.76 15.43 28.45
C ASP A 331 -19.65 14.60 27.77
N PHE A 332 -19.36 14.89 26.50
CA PHE A 332 -18.40 14.14 25.68
C PHE A 332 -16.96 14.59 25.97
N SER A 333 -16.41 14.20 27.12
CA SER A 333 -15.05 14.59 27.49
C SER A 333 -13.98 13.56 27.10
N SER A 334 -14.32 12.32 26.71
CA SER A 334 -13.30 11.31 26.40
C SER A 334 -13.65 10.36 25.24
N PHE A 335 -12.74 10.28 24.27
CA PHE A 335 -12.80 9.37 23.13
C PHE A 335 -11.58 8.47 23.15
N SER A 336 -11.72 7.17 23.35
CA SER A 336 -10.56 6.26 23.22
C SER A 336 -10.39 5.85 21.76
N VAL A 337 -9.22 6.14 21.20
CA VAL A 337 -8.84 5.71 19.85
C VAL A 337 -8.00 4.44 19.98
N PHE A 338 -8.54 3.32 19.51
CA PHE A 338 -7.85 2.05 19.40
C PHE A 338 -7.50 1.80 17.94
N GLY A 339 -6.30 2.15 17.52
CA GLY A 339 -5.89 1.90 16.14
C GLY A 339 -4.41 2.15 15.98
N ARG A 340 -3.68 1.16 15.47
CA ARG A 340 -2.25 1.30 15.21
C ARG A 340 -2.05 2.34 14.11
N GLU A 341 -1.13 3.28 14.28
CA GLU A 341 -0.66 4.08 13.15
C GLU A 341 -0.03 3.13 12.13
N ARG A 342 -0.79 2.85 11.07
CA ARG A 342 -0.36 2.00 9.95
C ARG A 342 0.99 2.45 9.38
N SER A 343 1.27 3.76 9.42
CA SER A 343 2.58 4.33 9.08
C SER A 343 3.70 3.94 10.04
N ALA A 344 3.50 4.05 11.35
CA ALA A 344 4.51 3.69 12.35
C ALA A 344 4.77 2.17 12.36
N GLN A 345 3.74 1.35 12.17
CA GLN A 345 3.89 -0.11 12.05
C GLN A 345 4.57 -0.54 10.75
N GLU A 346 4.29 0.12 9.63
CA GLU A 346 4.99 -0.15 8.37
C GLU A 346 6.43 0.34 8.36
N LEU A 347 6.67 1.52 8.94
CA LEU A 347 8.03 1.99 9.19
C LEU A 347 8.76 1.04 10.11
N LEU A 348 8.10 0.49 11.13
CA LEU A 348 8.70 -0.57 11.95
C LEU A 348 9.07 -1.76 11.08
N TYR A 349 8.15 -2.32 10.29
CA TYR A 349 8.47 -3.47 9.43
C TYR A 349 9.61 -3.20 8.45
N ALA A 350 9.63 -2.03 7.81
CA ALA A 350 10.71 -1.63 6.90
C ALA A 350 12.04 -1.49 7.65
N ALA A 351 12.03 -0.92 8.86
CA ALA A 351 13.19 -0.80 9.72
C ALA A 351 13.66 -2.18 10.22
N GLU A 352 12.75 -3.08 10.63
CA GLU A 352 13.06 -4.43 11.11
C GLU A 352 13.82 -5.24 10.06
N LEU A 353 13.37 -5.20 8.79
CA LEU A 353 14.06 -5.89 7.69
C LEU A 353 15.48 -5.36 7.47
N LYS A 354 15.67 -4.03 7.51
CA LYS A 354 16.99 -3.41 7.36
C LYS A 354 17.89 -3.73 8.56
N ILE A 355 17.35 -3.65 9.78
CA ILE A 355 18.04 -4.02 11.02
C ILE A 355 18.49 -5.48 10.98
N GLN A 356 17.64 -6.41 10.54
CA GLN A 356 18.00 -7.82 10.39
C GLN A 356 19.15 -8.00 9.38
N SER A 357 19.08 -7.31 8.23
CA SER A 357 20.16 -7.33 7.25
C SER A 357 21.48 -6.80 7.82
N GLU A 358 21.44 -5.70 8.56
CA GLU A 358 22.63 -5.10 9.17
C GLU A 358 23.23 -6.01 10.25
N LEU A 359 22.40 -6.57 11.15
CA LEU A 359 22.82 -7.54 12.15
C LEU A 359 23.47 -8.79 11.54
N HIS A 360 23.03 -9.21 10.35
CA HIS A 360 23.64 -10.32 9.64
C HIS A 360 25.07 -10.00 9.16
N THR A 361 25.36 -8.73 8.90
CA THR A 361 26.67 -8.25 8.44
C THR A 361 27.58 -7.75 9.57
N GLY A 362 27.02 -7.29 10.69
CA GLY A 362 27.77 -6.74 11.82
C GLY A 362 26.92 -5.87 12.73
N TYR A 363 27.38 -4.66 13.03
CA TYR A 363 26.65 -3.68 13.85
C TYR A 363 25.63 -2.91 13.02
N ILE A 364 24.49 -2.57 13.64
CA ILE A 364 23.48 -1.65 13.11
C ILE A 364 24.10 -0.27 12.95
N ASP A 365 23.88 0.37 11.80
CA ASP A 365 24.54 1.62 11.38
C ASP A 365 26.09 1.59 11.50
N GLY A 366 26.71 0.40 11.55
CA GLY A 366 28.13 0.24 11.82
C GLY A 366 28.59 0.64 13.23
N SER A 367 27.66 0.84 14.18
CA SER A 367 27.95 1.38 15.52
C SER A 367 27.52 0.42 16.64
N PHE A 368 28.41 0.21 17.62
CA PHE A 368 28.08 -0.50 18.86
C PHE A 368 26.88 0.12 19.59
N TRP A 369 26.90 1.44 19.81
CA TRP A 369 25.82 2.14 20.52
C TRP A 369 24.49 2.12 19.79
N SER A 370 24.45 2.42 18.47
CA SER A 370 23.21 2.27 17.68
C SER A 370 22.65 0.84 17.76
N THR A 371 23.53 -0.17 17.75
CA THR A 371 23.11 -1.57 17.90
C THR A 371 22.43 -1.83 19.24
N ILE A 372 23.07 -1.46 20.35
CA ILE A 372 22.53 -1.70 21.70
C ILE A 372 21.22 -0.95 21.92
N GLU A 373 21.18 0.35 21.60
CA GLU A 373 19.98 1.17 21.80
C GLU A 373 18.80 0.66 20.98
N THR A 374 19.05 0.27 19.72
CA THR A 374 18.00 -0.27 18.85
C THR A 374 17.44 -1.56 19.41
N LEU A 375 18.31 -2.48 19.84
CA LEU A 375 17.90 -3.76 20.41
C LEU A 375 17.16 -3.60 21.75
N GLN A 376 17.58 -2.67 22.60
CA GLN A 376 16.89 -2.35 23.86
C GLN A 376 15.43 -1.94 23.63
N ILE A 377 15.20 -1.08 22.63
CA ILE A 377 13.85 -0.59 22.32
C ILE A 377 13.02 -1.71 21.69
N LEU A 378 13.59 -2.45 20.74
CA LEU A 378 12.90 -3.58 20.12
C LEU A 378 12.52 -4.64 21.16
N ASN A 379 13.40 -4.94 22.11
CA ASN A 379 13.13 -5.91 23.18
C ASN A 379 11.92 -5.51 24.06
N ASN A 380 11.65 -4.21 24.17
CA ASN A 380 10.54 -3.67 24.95
C ASN A 380 9.27 -3.42 24.11
N LEU A 381 9.27 -3.74 22.81
CA LEU A 381 8.10 -3.65 21.95
C LEU A 381 7.40 -5.02 21.87
N ASP A 382 6.16 -5.10 22.36
CA ASP A 382 5.30 -6.31 22.23
C ASP A 382 4.85 -6.62 20.79
N ARG A 383 5.36 -5.87 19.81
CA ARG A 383 4.83 -5.78 18.43
C ARG A 383 5.82 -6.28 17.36
N LEU A 384 6.88 -6.97 17.76
CA LEU A 384 7.89 -7.54 16.85
C LEU A 384 7.36 -8.76 16.10
N GLN A 385 7.71 -8.90 14.81
CA GLN A 385 7.35 -10.09 14.02
C GLN A 385 8.33 -11.26 14.15
N SER A 386 9.56 -11.01 14.60
CA SER A 386 10.63 -12.00 14.60
C SER A 386 11.54 -11.84 15.80
N SER A 387 12.06 -12.96 16.31
CA SER A 387 13.06 -12.93 17.36
C SER A 387 14.42 -12.56 16.77
N TYR A 388 15.04 -11.50 17.30
CA TYR A 388 16.38 -11.09 16.90
C TYR A 388 17.48 -12.03 17.38
N LYS A 389 17.18 -12.98 18.28
CA LYS A 389 18.15 -13.88 18.90
C LYS A 389 18.98 -14.67 17.88
N GLN A 390 18.42 -14.98 16.72
CA GLN A 390 19.10 -15.71 15.64
C GLN A 390 20.17 -14.88 14.91
N PHE A 391 20.06 -13.54 14.95
CA PHE A 391 20.95 -12.61 14.23
C PHE A 391 22.04 -12.00 15.12
N ILE A 392 21.99 -12.22 16.43
CA ILE A 392 22.91 -11.62 17.42
C ILE A 392 24.27 -12.32 17.49
N SER A 393 24.41 -13.53 16.96
CA SER A 393 25.66 -14.31 17.01
C SER A 393 26.87 -13.55 16.44
N LYS A 394 26.69 -12.85 15.32
CA LYS A 394 27.74 -12.05 14.68
C LYS A 394 28.14 -10.84 15.53
N VAL A 395 27.15 -10.16 16.11
CA VAL A 395 27.34 -9.02 17.02
C VAL A 395 28.15 -9.44 18.24
N LEU A 396 27.82 -10.58 18.86
CA LEU A 396 28.56 -11.11 20.01
C LEU A 396 30.01 -11.48 19.66
N ILE A 397 30.25 -12.04 18.46
CA ILE A 397 31.61 -12.32 17.98
C ILE A 397 32.40 -11.02 17.82
N LEU A 398 31.80 -9.97 17.24
CA LEU A 398 32.45 -8.66 17.12
C LEU A 398 32.76 -8.08 18.50
N MET A 399 31.80 -8.10 19.43
CA MET A 399 32.00 -7.63 20.80
C MET A 399 33.09 -8.41 21.54
N SER A 400 33.25 -9.71 21.27
CA SER A 400 34.29 -10.52 21.92
C SER A 400 35.72 -10.09 21.55
N LYS A 401 35.91 -9.35 20.46
CA LYS A 401 37.22 -8.78 20.10
C LYS A 401 37.62 -7.61 21.00
N HIS A 402 36.63 -6.99 21.63
CA HIS A 402 36.79 -5.87 22.56
C HIS A 402 36.66 -6.34 24.01
N ASP A 403 36.47 -7.64 24.25
CA ASP A 403 36.31 -8.22 25.58
C ASP A 403 37.68 -8.36 26.26
N LYS A 404 37.93 -7.49 27.26
CA LYS A 404 39.13 -7.51 28.09
C LYS A 404 38.73 -7.84 29.51
N ASN A 405 38.89 -9.11 29.90
CA ASN A 405 38.58 -9.63 31.25
C ASN A 405 37.16 -9.24 31.72
N GLY A 406 36.16 -9.44 30.88
CA GLY A 406 34.76 -9.13 31.19
C GLY A 406 34.33 -7.70 30.87
N SER A 407 35.24 -6.81 30.44
CA SER A 407 34.94 -5.42 30.08
C SER A 407 34.97 -5.18 28.57
N TYR A 408 34.21 -4.19 28.08
CA TYR A 408 34.30 -3.74 26.70
C TYR A 408 35.37 -2.64 26.60
N ASP A 409 36.57 -2.99 26.14
CA ASP A 409 37.74 -2.10 26.06
C ASP A 409 38.05 -1.34 27.37
N GLU A 410 37.67 -1.90 28.52
CA GLU A 410 37.78 -1.26 29.84
C GLU A 410 37.02 0.08 29.96
N VAL A 411 36.05 0.32 29.07
CA VAL A 411 35.20 1.51 29.08
C VAL A 411 33.90 1.20 29.84
N PHE A 412 33.65 1.92 30.93
CA PHE A 412 32.55 1.61 31.86
C PHE A 412 31.17 1.58 31.20
N GLY A 413 30.75 2.67 30.55
CA GLY A 413 29.43 2.72 29.90
C GLY A 413 29.24 1.63 28.84
N ALA A 414 30.27 1.37 28.02
CA ALA A 414 30.23 0.30 27.03
C ALA A 414 30.17 -1.09 27.69
N THR A 415 30.80 -1.25 28.85
CA THR A 415 30.75 -2.47 29.66
C THR A 415 29.36 -2.69 30.27
N CYS A 416 28.66 -1.63 30.70
CA CYS A 416 27.26 -1.72 31.12
C CYS A 416 26.36 -2.19 29.96
N ALA A 417 26.55 -1.64 28.76
CA ALA A 417 25.85 -2.09 27.56
C ALA A 417 26.19 -3.55 27.19
N LEU A 418 27.45 -3.97 27.40
CA LEU A 418 27.88 -5.36 27.25
C LEU A 418 27.18 -6.29 28.25
N LEU A 419 27.01 -5.85 29.51
CA LEU A 419 26.25 -6.59 30.53
C LEU A 419 24.82 -6.82 30.07
N TRP A 420 24.14 -5.78 29.59
CA TRP A 420 22.76 -5.87 29.10
C TRP A 420 22.61 -6.94 28.00
N ILE A 421 23.41 -6.84 26.92
CA ILE A 421 23.27 -7.76 25.79
C ILE A 421 23.65 -9.21 26.16
N ARG A 422 24.64 -9.40 27.06
CA ARG A 422 25.00 -10.73 27.59
C ARG A 422 23.88 -11.31 28.46
N GLY A 423 23.33 -10.51 29.37
CA GLY A 423 22.23 -10.91 30.24
C GLY A 423 21.00 -11.38 29.47
N ILE A 424 20.59 -10.63 28.43
CA ILE A 424 19.44 -10.96 27.60
C ILE A 424 19.70 -12.19 26.69
N HIS A 425 20.88 -12.28 26.05
CA HIS A 425 21.09 -13.28 24.98
C HIS A 425 21.88 -14.53 25.40
N LEU A 426 22.81 -14.40 26.35
CA LEU A 426 23.56 -15.53 26.92
C LEU A 426 22.94 -16.06 28.22
N GLY A 427 22.14 -15.22 28.88
CA GLY A 427 21.55 -15.50 30.18
C GLY A 427 22.38 -14.93 31.32
N ILE A 428 21.70 -14.58 32.41
CA ILE A 428 22.28 -13.96 33.61
C ILE A 428 23.30 -14.89 34.28
N THR A 429 23.07 -16.20 34.26
CA THR A 429 23.95 -17.22 34.87
C THR A 429 25.13 -17.64 33.99
N SER A 430 25.30 -17.03 32.81
CA SER A 430 26.46 -17.31 31.97
C SER A 430 27.73 -16.81 32.62
N TYR A 431 28.80 -17.61 32.58
CA TYR A 431 30.13 -17.22 33.09
C TYR A 431 30.58 -15.85 32.57
N LYS A 432 30.34 -15.55 31.29
CA LYS A 432 30.70 -14.26 30.69
C LYS A 432 29.84 -13.10 31.19
N THR A 433 28.57 -13.34 31.52
CA THR A 433 27.69 -12.31 32.09
C THR A 433 28.11 -12.01 33.51
N GLU A 434 28.40 -13.05 34.30
CA GLU A 434 28.87 -12.93 35.69
C GLU A 434 30.21 -12.19 35.76
N GLU A 435 31.17 -12.54 34.89
CA GLU A 435 32.47 -11.87 34.80
C GLU A 435 32.31 -10.35 34.51
N THR A 436 31.43 -9.99 33.57
CA THR A 436 31.11 -8.58 33.29
C THR A 436 30.42 -7.90 34.46
N PHE A 437 29.50 -8.58 35.14
CA PHE A 437 28.80 -8.03 36.30
C PHE A 437 29.77 -7.75 37.45
N GLN A 438 30.68 -8.68 37.76
CA GLN A 438 31.70 -8.49 38.78
C GLN A 438 32.63 -7.32 38.44
N TRP A 439 33.05 -7.21 37.18
CA TRP A 439 33.88 -6.09 36.72
C TRP A 439 33.21 -4.73 37.01
N ILE A 440 31.90 -4.62 36.74
CA ILE A 440 31.10 -3.41 37.01
C ILE A 440 30.96 -3.18 38.53
N LYS A 441 30.63 -4.23 39.28
CA LYS A 441 30.38 -4.16 40.74
C LYS A 441 31.59 -3.65 41.51
N GLU A 442 32.79 -4.06 41.13
CA GLU A 442 34.04 -3.61 41.75
C GLU A 442 34.35 -2.12 41.53
N ARG A 443 33.80 -1.52 40.46
CA ARG A 443 34.23 -0.20 39.97
C ARG A 443 33.14 0.87 39.98
N ILE A 444 31.87 0.49 40.11
CA ILE A 444 30.72 1.40 39.98
C ILE A 444 30.82 2.64 40.89
N SER A 445 31.33 2.49 42.12
CA SER A 445 31.48 3.59 43.08
C SER A 445 32.50 4.67 42.68
N GLU A 446 33.37 4.38 41.70
CA GLU A 446 34.44 5.29 41.24
C GLU A 446 33.97 6.26 40.14
N TYR A 447 32.79 6.01 39.54
CA TYR A 447 32.27 6.80 38.43
C TYR A 447 31.30 7.89 38.87
N GLU A 448 30.98 8.84 37.99
CA GLU A 448 30.00 9.89 38.29
C GLU A 448 28.58 9.32 38.46
N SER A 449 27.72 10.07 39.15
CA SER A 449 26.37 9.65 39.50
C SER A 449 25.51 9.22 38.31
N ARG A 450 25.72 9.81 37.14
CA ARG A 450 25.00 9.47 35.91
C ARG A 450 25.33 8.05 35.44
N GLU A 451 26.61 7.71 35.34
CA GLU A 451 27.11 6.40 34.95
C GLU A 451 26.69 5.33 35.97
N GLN A 452 26.74 5.66 37.26
CA GLN A 452 26.24 4.80 38.33
C GLN A 452 24.75 4.48 38.12
N LEU A 453 23.90 5.49 37.91
CA LEU A 453 22.47 5.29 37.67
C LEU A 453 22.20 4.44 36.41
N GLN A 454 22.95 4.67 35.34
CA GLN A 454 22.81 3.87 34.12
C GLN A 454 23.18 2.39 34.34
N ALA A 455 24.22 2.13 35.12
CA ALA A 455 24.60 0.77 35.50
C ALA A 455 23.52 0.12 36.38
N TYR A 456 23.02 0.83 37.40
CA TYR A 456 21.94 0.34 38.26
C TYR A 456 20.64 0.05 37.50
N LEU A 457 20.27 0.89 36.54
CA LEU A 457 19.13 0.65 35.66
C LEU A 457 19.22 -0.69 34.93
N ILE A 458 20.39 -1.00 34.36
CA ILE A 458 20.63 -2.26 33.66
C ILE A 458 20.57 -3.45 34.64
N ILE A 459 21.11 -3.29 35.85
CA ILE A 459 21.08 -4.34 36.88
C ILE A 459 19.64 -4.61 37.36
N ILE A 460 18.82 -3.57 37.52
CA ILE A 460 17.39 -3.68 37.85
C ILE A 460 16.63 -4.36 36.70
N GLU A 461 16.86 -3.93 35.47
CA GLU A 461 16.22 -4.49 34.26
C GLU A 461 16.52 -5.99 34.12
N LEU A 462 17.77 -6.40 34.35
CA LEU A 462 18.21 -7.79 34.34
C LEU A 462 17.82 -8.57 35.61
N LYS A 463 17.26 -7.94 36.63
CA LYS A 463 16.84 -8.57 37.90
C LYS A 463 17.97 -9.32 38.63
N ILE A 464 19.20 -8.81 38.61
CA ILE A 464 20.36 -9.47 39.23
C ILE A 464 20.40 -9.28 40.76
N GLU A 465 20.21 -8.05 41.28
CA GLU A 465 20.13 -7.74 42.73
C GLU A 465 19.27 -6.47 42.94
N SER A 466 18.03 -6.52 43.47
CA SER A 466 17.14 -5.32 43.48
C SER A 466 17.09 -4.53 44.79
N ALA A 467 17.21 -5.16 45.96
CA ALA A 467 16.92 -4.51 47.24
C ALA A 467 17.96 -3.45 47.66
N VAL A 468 19.26 -3.75 47.51
CA VAL A 468 20.36 -2.83 47.88
C VAL A 468 20.48 -1.67 46.88
N ILE A 469 20.09 -1.89 45.63
CA ILE A 469 20.21 -0.91 44.56
C ILE A 469 19.23 0.25 44.75
N ASN A 470 18.02 0.00 45.24
CA ASN A 470 17.04 1.07 45.47
C ASN A 470 17.54 2.11 46.50
N GLU A 471 18.23 1.66 47.56
CA GLU A 471 18.82 2.54 48.57
C GLU A 471 19.98 3.37 47.98
N LEU A 472 20.84 2.75 47.17
CA LEU A 472 21.95 3.43 46.49
C LEU A 472 21.45 4.48 45.49
N VAL A 473 20.39 4.16 44.73
CA VAL A 473 19.72 5.10 43.82
C VAL A 473 19.14 6.29 44.59
N GLU A 474 18.51 6.07 45.74
CA GLU A 474 18.00 7.15 46.58
C GLU A 474 19.10 8.05 47.15
N ASN A 475 20.24 7.47 47.55
CA ASN A 475 21.38 8.23 48.04
C ASN A 475 22.01 9.12 46.95
N ILE A 476 22.06 8.62 45.71
CA ILE A 476 22.45 9.44 44.56
C ILE A 476 21.48 10.62 44.42
N PHE A 477 20.16 10.39 44.50
CA PHE A 477 19.13 11.44 44.39
C PHE A 477 19.29 12.60 45.39
N LYS A 478 19.79 12.34 46.59
CA LYS A 478 20.00 13.36 47.63
C LYS A 478 21.19 14.29 47.36
N GLY A 479 22.14 13.87 46.51
CA GLY A 479 23.38 14.60 46.24
C GLY A 479 23.39 15.46 44.98
N ILE A 480 22.30 15.49 44.21
CA ILE A 480 22.27 16.15 42.89
C ILE A 480 21.84 17.61 42.98
N ASP A 481 22.57 18.45 42.24
CA ASP A 481 22.10 19.78 41.87
C ASP A 481 21.17 19.72 40.65
N PHE A 482 19.87 19.75 40.92
CA PHE A 482 18.81 19.64 39.91
C PHE A 482 18.84 20.77 38.87
N ASP A 483 19.33 21.96 39.23
CA ASP A 483 19.22 23.15 38.37
C ASP A 483 20.28 23.13 37.24
N SER A 484 21.34 22.35 37.43
CA SER A 484 22.42 22.15 36.43
C SER A 484 22.18 21.01 35.43
N LEU A 485 21.10 20.23 35.59
CA LEU A 485 20.91 19.00 34.80
C LEU A 485 20.62 19.30 33.33
N SER A 486 21.22 18.50 32.44
CA SER A 486 20.85 18.46 31.02
C SER A 486 19.57 17.66 30.81
N GLU A 487 18.92 17.84 29.65
CA GLU A 487 17.75 17.07 29.23
C GLU A 487 18.01 15.56 29.27
N ILE A 488 19.21 15.14 28.86
CA ILE A 488 19.62 13.72 28.84
C ILE A 488 19.74 13.18 30.25
N ASP A 489 20.32 13.96 31.18
CA ASP A 489 20.44 13.56 32.57
C ASP A 489 19.04 13.44 33.20
N ILE A 490 18.17 14.42 32.97
CA ILE A 490 16.79 14.37 33.48
C ILE A 490 16.06 13.10 33.03
N ILE A 491 16.20 12.70 31.75
CA ILE A 491 15.60 11.46 31.22
C ILE A 491 16.13 10.22 31.94
N VAL A 492 17.44 10.11 32.16
CA VAL A 492 18.04 8.97 32.88
C VAL A 492 17.53 8.90 34.32
N TYR A 493 17.38 10.05 34.96
CA TYR A 493 16.97 10.15 36.35
C TYR A 493 15.49 9.80 36.50
N LEU A 494 14.64 10.27 35.59
CA LEU A 494 13.23 9.86 35.53
C LEU A 494 13.08 8.36 35.31
N LYS A 495 13.89 7.74 34.43
CA LYS A 495 13.89 6.27 34.25
C LYS A 495 14.29 5.54 35.53
N ALA A 496 15.32 6.01 36.22
CA ALA A 496 15.78 5.42 37.48
C ALA A 496 14.73 5.54 38.60
N MET A 497 14.00 6.65 38.66
CA MET A 497 12.88 6.83 39.59
C MET A 497 11.75 5.82 39.34
N ILE A 498 11.36 5.62 38.08
CA ILE A 498 10.32 4.65 37.72
C ILE A 498 10.79 3.22 38.07
N ALA A 499 12.03 2.87 37.71
CA ALA A 499 12.58 1.54 37.95
C ALA A 499 12.75 1.21 39.45
N SER A 500 13.07 2.20 40.27
CA SER A 500 13.22 2.06 41.73
C SER A 500 11.91 2.29 42.51
N ASN A 501 10.82 2.62 41.81
CA ASN A 501 9.53 3.02 42.39
C ASN A 501 9.64 4.19 43.39
N ASN A 502 10.56 5.12 43.13
CA ASN A 502 10.82 6.30 43.96
C ASN A 502 10.17 7.53 43.31
N THR A 503 9.18 8.12 43.98
CA THR A 503 8.44 9.28 43.48
C THR A 503 8.97 10.63 44.01
N ASN A 504 9.99 10.59 44.87
CA ASN A 504 10.60 11.81 45.42
C ASN A 504 11.22 12.63 44.27
N PHE A 505 10.92 13.93 44.23
CA PHE A 505 11.38 14.87 43.19
C PHE A 505 10.88 14.61 41.76
N LEU A 506 10.00 13.63 41.53
CA LEU A 506 9.45 13.29 40.21
C LEU A 506 8.85 14.51 39.51
N LEU A 507 7.92 15.21 40.17
CA LEU A 507 7.28 16.40 39.61
C LEU A 507 8.29 17.51 39.31
N LYS A 508 9.31 17.70 40.17
CA LYS A 508 10.37 18.69 39.95
C LYS A 508 11.13 18.40 38.65
N LEU A 509 11.53 17.15 38.43
CA LEU A 509 12.23 16.74 37.20
C LEU A 509 11.35 16.87 35.95
N ILE A 510 10.06 16.55 36.05
CA ILE A 510 9.12 16.71 34.92
C ILE A 510 8.97 18.19 34.55
N PHE A 511 8.86 19.09 35.52
CA PHE A 511 8.77 20.52 35.25
C PHE A 511 10.10 21.09 34.71
N LEU A 512 11.25 20.64 35.22
CA LEU A 512 12.54 21.01 34.62
C LEU A 512 12.66 20.51 33.17
N LEU A 513 12.15 19.32 32.86
CA LEU A 513 12.10 18.82 31.49
C LEU A 513 11.16 19.64 30.61
N LYS A 514 10.00 20.06 31.15
CA LYS A 514 9.03 20.94 30.48
C LYS A 514 9.68 22.27 30.10
N ASP A 515 10.37 22.91 31.04
CA ASP A 515 10.97 24.24 30.84
C ASP A 515 12.08 24.24 29.79
N LYS A 516 12.67 23.07 29.52
CA LYS A 516 13.67 22.85 28.46
C LYS A 516 13.04 22.48 27.10
N GLN A 517 11.72 22.27 27.01
CA GLN A 517 11.06 21.99 25.74
C GLN A 517 11.00 23.27 24.89
N LYS A 518 11.49 23.20 23.65
CA LYS A 518 11.41 24.31 22.68
C LYS A 518 9.98 24.53 22.22
N GLU A 519 9.68 25.72 21.70
CA GLU A 519 8.33 26.10 21.22
C GLU A 519 7.78 25.16 20.14
N ASN A 520 8.64 24.57 19.32
CA ASN A 520 8.26 23.60 18.28
C ASN A 520 7.92 22.20 18.85
N GLY A 521 7.97 22.02 20.17
CA GLY A 521 7.73 20.76 20.86
C GLY A 521 8.94 19.83 20.99
N SER A 522 10.09 20.20 20.42
CA SER A 522 11.32 19.38 20.50
C SER A 522 12.16 19.69 21.73
N TRP A 523 12.98 18.74 22.13
CA TRP A 523 14.12 18.99 23.01
C TRP A 523 15.40 19.16 22.17
N ILE A 524 16.51 18.54 22.58
CA ILE A 524 17.80 18.62 21.90
C ILE A 524 17.67 18.16 20.44
N ASP A 525 17.22 16.93 20.24
CA ASP A 525 17.05 16.27 18.94
C ASP A 525 15.83 15.32 18.94
N LEU A 526 15.61 14.64 17.81
CA LEU A 526 14.50 13.70 17.64
C LEU A 526 14.60 12.50 18.59
N ALA A 527 15.79 11.92 18.76
CA ALA A 527 16.01 10.76 19.61
C ALA A 527 15.72 11.08 21.08
N THR A 528 16.17 12.24 21.55
CA THR A 528 15.93 12.78 22.89
C THR A 528 14.44 13.07 23.07
N THR A 529 13.81 13.73 22.10
CA THR A 529 12.37 14.03 22.12
C THR A 529 11.53 12.76 22.26
N ALA A 530 11.81 11.74 21.44
CA ALA A 530 11.10 10.46 21.49
C ALA A 530 11.32 9.73 22.83
N THR A 531 12.54 9.77 23.36
CA THR A 531 12.85 9.15 24.66
C THR A 531 12.14 9.86 25.80
N SER A 532 12.12 11.20 25.81
CA SER A 532 11.36 12.01 26.78
C SER A 532 9.89 11.64 26.78
N ILE A 533 9.26 11.54 25.60
CA ILE A 533 7.86 11.15 25.47
C ILE A 533 7.63 9.77 26.07
N SER A 534 8.41 8.76 25.70
CA SER A 534 8.26 7.40 26.26
C SER A 534 8.33 7.38 27.78
N VAL A 535 9.28 8.11 28.38
CA VAL A 535 9.43 8.17 29.85
C VAL A 535 8.26 8.90 30.51
N LEU A 536 7.80 10.03 29.95
CA LEU A 536 6.63 10.74 30.46
C LEU A 536 5.36 9.87 30.39
N ILE A 537 5.24 9.04 29.36
CA ILE A 537 4.14 8.07 29.24
C ILE A 537 4.25 6.97 30.30
N ASP A 538 5.47 6.46 30.60
CA ASP A 538 5.66 5.47 31.67
C ASP A 538 5.19 6.03 33.01
N ILE A 539 5.49 7.30 33.27
CA ILE A 539 5.06 8.00 34.48
C ILE A 539 3.54 8.08 34.55
N LEU A 540 2.87 8.48 33.47
CA LEU A 540 1.40 8.56 33.44
C LEU A 540 0.70 7.22 33.64
N LEU A 541 1.33 6.12 33.23
CA LEU A 541 0.78 4.76 33.33
C LEU A 541 1.06 4.11 34.69
N HIS A 542 2.20 4.39 35.30
CA HIS A 542 2.66 3.69 36.50
C HIS A 542 2.52 4.49 37.80
N ILE A 543 2.35 5.82 37.72
CA ILE A 543 2.32 6.70 38.90
C ILE A 543 1.00 7.46 38.96
N GLN A 544 0.36 7.44 40.13
CA GLN A 544 -0.88 8.16 40.38
C GLN A 544 -0.57 9.65 40.58
N LEU A 545 -1.09 10.49 39.68
CA LEU A 545 -0.90 11.94 39.69
C LEU A 545 -2.24 12.68 39.84
N ASP A 546 -2.19 13.89 40.39
CA ASP A 546 -3.34 14.78 40.45
C ASP A 546 -3.80 15.20 39.04
N LYS A 547 -5.09 15.52 38.92
CA LYS A 547 -5.74 15.80 37.62
C LYS A 547 -5.08 16.95 36.85
N LEU A 548 -4.61 17.98 37.55
CA LEU A 548 -3.96 19.16 36.95
C LEU A 548 -2.56 18.83 36.42
N ASP A 549 -1.76 18.08 37.19
CA ASP A 549 -0.43 17.67 36.78
C ASP A 549 -0.47 16.71 35.59
N LYS A 550 -1.43 15.77 35.61
CA LYS A 550 -1.70 14.87 34.49
C LYS A 550 -1.97 15.63 33.18
N ALA A 551 -2.85 16.62 33.22
CA ALA A 551 -3.17 17.43 32.04
C ALA A 551 -1.96 18.23 31.52
N SER A 552 -1.10 18.75 32.42
CA SER A 552 0.13 19.45 32.03
C SER A 552 1.10 18.49 31.33
N ILE A 553 1.24 17.25 31.82
CA ILE A 553 2.13 16.24 31.22
C ILE A 553 1.60 15.78 29.85
N GLU A 554 0.29 15.54 29.73
CA GLU A 554 -0.35 15.20 28.46
C GLU A 554 -0.09 16.26 27.38
N ASN A 555 -0.12 17.55 27.74
CA ASN A 555 0.17 18.64 26.80
C ASN A 555 1.64 18.66 26.35
N ILE A 556 2.58 18.39 27.26
CA ILE A 556 4.02 18.27 26.94
C ILE A 556 4.25 17.14 25.93
N ILE A 557 3.63 15.99 26.18
CA ILE A 557 3.67 14.81 25.31
C ILE A 557 3.09 15.15 23.93
N TYR A 558 1.91 15.80 23.89
CA TYR A 558 1.24 16.19 22.64
C TYR A 558 2.15 17.04 21.75
N ASN A 559 2.81 18.05 22.33
CA ASN A 559 3.73 18.92 21.59
C ASN A 559 4.92 18.13 21.01
N GLY A 560 5.51 17.24 21.79
CA GLY A 560 6.61 16.38 21.33
C GLY A 560 6.20 15.41 20.22
N VAL A 561 5.01 14.83 20.31
CA VAL A 561 4.47 13.94 19.27
C VAL A 561 4.22 14.70 17.97
N ASN A 562 3.64 15.90 18.05
CA ASN A 562 3.45 16.75 16.87
C ASN A 562 4.78 17.06 16.18
N TYR A 563 5.85 17.31 16.94
CA TYR A 563 7.18 17.50 16.37
C TYR A 563 7.67 16.26 15.61
N ILE A 564 7.57 15.07 16.19
CA ILE A 564 7.96 13.80 15.55
C ILE A 564 7.16 13.58 14.25
N GLN A 565 5.85 13.81 14.27
CA GLN A 565 4.97 13.64 13.11
C GLN A 565 5.26 14.64 11.98
N ASN A 566 5.54 15.91 12.32
CA ASN A 566 5.89 16.94 11.34
C ASN A 566 7.27 16.67 10.71
N SER A 567 8.22 16.17 11.50
CA SER A 567 9.53 15.75 11.01
C SER A 567 9.41 14.61 10.01
N LEU A 568 8.55 13.63 10.27
CA LEU A 568 8.29 12.52 9.33
C LEU A 568 7.73 13.02 7.99
N GLN A 569 6.81 13.99 8.01
CA GLN A 569 6.25 14.59 6.78
C GLN A 569 7.33 15.30 5.94
N SER A 570 8.27 15.96 6.60
CA SER A 570 9.38 16.64 5.95
C SER A 570 10.40 15.65 5.36
N ALA A 571 10.63 14.52 6.05
CA ALA A 571 11.52 13.46 5.58
C ALA A 571 10.97 12.72 4.35
N THR A 572 9.65 12.48 4.27
CA THR A 572 9.02 11.81 3.12
C THR A 572 9.10 12.58 1.80
N VAL A 573 9.48 13.86 1.82
CA VAL A 573 9.71 14.68 0.62
C VAL A 573 11.12 14.47 0.04
N ASN A 574 12.06 13.91 0.81
CA ASN A 574 13.45 13.65 0.40
C ASN A 574 13.70 12.14 0.20
N VAL A 575 13.88 11.73 -1.06
CA VAL A 575 13.69 10.35 -1.59
C VAL A 575 14.80 9.33 -1.24
N ASN A 576 15.75 9.60 -0.35
CA ASN A 576 16.98 8.77 -0.29
C ASN A 576 17.11 7.75 0.85
N ASN A 577 16.16 7.62 1.79
CA ASN A 577 16.30 6.64 2.88
C ASN A 577 14.94 6.20 3.47
N GLU A 578 14.12 5.47 2.68
CA GLU A 578 12.76 5.07 3.07
C GLU A 578 12.67 4.25 4.38
N CYS A 579 13.72 3.49 4.74
CA CYS A 579 13.70 2.63 5.93
C CYS A 579 14.04 3.35 7.24
N TYR A 580 14.84 4.42 7.21
CA TYR A 580 15.24 5.22 8.38
C TYR A 580 14.92 6.70 8.14
N PRO A 581 13.64 7.08 8.20
CA PRO A 581 13.21 8.42 7.77
C PRO A 581 13.69 9.53 8.71
N TRP A 582 14.03 9.20 9.96
CA TRP A 582 14.57 10.17 10.93
C TRP A 582 16.09 10.03 11.02
N ASP A 583 16.78 11.09 10.58
CA ASP A 583 18.24 11.26 10.60
C ASP A 583 19.04 10.14 9.89
N GLY A 584 18.38 9.26 9.14
CA GLY A 584 19.02 8.11 8.51
C GLY A 584 19.51 7.04 9.49
N LYS A 585 19.08 7.06 10.75
CA LYS A 585 19.57 6.17 11.83
C LYS A 585 18.50 5.21 12.33
N ALA A 586 18.90 3.95 12.56
CA ALA A 586 18.02 2.92 13.10
C ALA A 586 17.54 3.27 14.51
N SER A 587 18.47 3.64 15.40
CA SER A 587 18.16 3.91 16.82
C SER A 587 17.17 5.06 17.00
N THR A 588 17.31 6.13 16.21
CA THR A 588 16.37 7.27 16.23
C THR A 588 15.01 6.86 15.69
N THR A 589 14.99 6.06 14.61
CA THR A 589 13.76 5.58 14.00
C THR A 589 12.94 4.72 14.96
N VAL A 590 13.56 3.73 15.63
CA VAL A 590 12.83 2.89 16.59
C VAL A 590 12.40 3.66 17.85
N LYS A 591 13.18 4.65 18.32
CA LYS A 591 12.79 5.56 19.41
C LYS A 591 11.50 6.31 19.04
N CYS A 592 11.47 6.95 17.87
CA CYS A 592 10.31 7.69 17.38
C CYS A 592 9.08 6.79 17.21
N ILE A 593 9.23 5.61 16.63
CA ILE A 593 8.15 4.63 16.47
C ILE A 593 7.59 4.20 17.83
N ASN A 594 8.46 3.89 18.79
CA ASN A 594 8.05 3.52 20.15
C ASN A 594 7.27 4.65 20.82
N ALA A 595 7.76 5.91 20.73
CA ALA A 595 7.06 7.07 21.27
C ALA A 595 5.66 7.25 20.66
N LEU A 596 5.52 7.07 19.35
CA LEU A 596 4.22 7.14 18.66
C LEU A 596 3.28 6.02 19.13
N PHE A 597 3.75 4.77 19.18
CA PHE A 597 2.93 3.65 19.65
C PHE A 597 2.47 3.80 21.09
N ARG A 598 3.34 4.27 21.97
CA ARG A 598 3.01 4.47 23.38
C ARG A 598 2.08 5.66 23.56
N TYR A 599 2.21 6.69 22.74
CA TYR A 599 1.27 7.82 22.76
C TYR A 599 -0.14 7.37 22.36
N GLU A 600 -0.28 6.51 21.35
CA GLU A 600 -1.58 5.98 20.93
C GLU A 600 -2.33 5.26 22.05
N GLU A 601 -1.62 4.60 22.96
CA GLU A 601 -2.22 3.91 24.12
C GLU A 601 -2.81 4.89 25.15
N LEU A 602 -2.39 6.16 25.14
CA LEU A 602 -2.81 7.21 26.07
C LEU A 602 -3.96 8.09 25.58
N ILE A 603 -4.22 8.12 24.27
CA ILE A 603 -5.07 9.15 23.68
C ILE A 603 -6.54 9.01 24.10
N SER A 604 -7.01 10.02 24.86
CA SER A 604 -8.42 10.45 24.87
C SER A 604 -8.57 11.80 24.14
N LEU A 605 -9.07 11.83 22.90
CA LEU A 605 -9.11 13.09 22.11
C LEU A 605 -10.35 13.92 22.40
N PRO A 606 -10.26 15.26 22.48
CA PRO A 606 -11.40 16.16 22.35
C PRO A 606 -12.03 16.13 20.93
N VAL A 607 -13.34 16.38 20.83
CA VAL A 607 -14.15 16.30 19.59
C VAL A 607 -13.56 17.08 18.40
N ASN A 608 -13.04 18.29 18.64
CA ASN A 608 -12.49 19.14 17.58
C ASN A 608 -11.18 18.58 16.99
N GLU A 609 -10.35 17.97 17.83
CA GLU A 609 -9.13 17.29 17.41
C GLU A 609 -9.46 15.95 16.74
N LEU A 610 -10.53 15.25 17.14
CA LEU A 610 -11.04 14.08 16.43
C LEU A 610 -11.48 14.41 15.00
N ILE A 611 -12.21 15.52 14.80
CA ILE A 611 -12.64 15.94 13.47
C ILE A 611 -11.44 16.32 12.61
N LYS A 612 -10.47 17.05 13.16
CA LYS A 612 -9.20 17.33 12.45
C LYS A 612 -8.43 16.03 12.17
N PHE A 613 -8.40 15.07 13.09
CA PHE A 613 -7.74 13.78 12.93
C PHE A 613 -8.37 12.93 11.84
N ILE A 614 -9.72 12.83 11.80
CA ILE A 614 -10.46 12.13 10.74
C ILE A 614 -10.20 12.80 9.39
N THR A 615 -10.22 14.14 9.35
CA THR A 615 -10.01 14.92 8.12
C THR A 615 -8.55 14.87 7.64
N LYS A 616 -7.56 14.92 8.55
CA LYS A 616 -6.11 14.85 8.27
C LYS A 616 -5.67 13.44 7.84
N ASN A 617 -6.25 12.39 8.41
CA ASN A 617 -5.97 11.00 8.01
C ASN A 617 -6.66 10.59 6.70
N LYS A 618 -7.73 11.29 6.27
CA LYS A 618 -8.41 11.05 4.98
C LYS A 618 -7.44 11.14 3.79
N ASN A 619 -6.62 12.20 3.75
CA ASN A 619 -5.72 12.50 2.61
C ASN A 619 -4.37 11.75 2.69
N LYS A 620 -3.99 11.28 3.88
CA LYS A 620 -2.73 10.55 4.11
C LYS A 620 -2.85 9.06 3.78
N ILE A 621 -4.05 8.49 3.79
CA ILE A 621 -4.27 7.04 3.58
C ILE A 621 -4.67 6.72 2.13
N SER A 622 -5.26 7.66 1.38
CA SER A 622 -5.53 7.55 -0.07
C SER A 622 -4.23 7.40 -0.87
N SER A 623 -3.31 8.34 -0.73
CA SER A 623 -1.99 8.33 -1.38
C SER A 623 -1.15 7.07 -1.08
N ILE A 624 -1.32 6.48 0.11
CA ILE A 624 -0.62 5.25 0.53
C ILE A 624 -1.29 3.96 0.00
N SER A 625 -2.61 3.98 -0.23
CA SER A 625 -3.35 2.90 -0.90
C SER A 625 -2.91 2.77 -2.36
N ASP A 626 -2.76 3.89 -3.04
CA ASP A 626 -2.41 3.94 -4.47
C ASP A 626 -0.93 3.58 -4.68
N SER A 627 -0.06 4.02 -3.76
CA SER A 627 1.37 3.61 -3.73
C SER A 627 1.55 2.12 -3.48
N ARG A 628 0.66 1.47 -2.70
CA ARG A 628 0.68 0.01 -2.49
C ARG A 628 0.13 -0.79 -3.64
N GLN A 629 -0.92 -0.30 -4.29
CA GLN A 629 -1.41 -0.95 -5.50
C GLN A 629 -0.30 -0.91 -6.55
N ALA A 630 0.36 0.25 -6.71
CA ALA A 630 1.54 0.41 -7.56
C ALA A 630 2.72 -0.49 -7.14
N LEU A 631 3.04 -0.60 -5.84
CA LEU A 631 4.11 -1.48 -5.34
C LEU A 631 3.77 -2.97 -5.49
N SER A 632 2.52 -3.36 -5.26
CA SER A 632 2.08 -4.75 -5.43
C SER A 632 2.07 -5.15 -6.90
N ILE A 633 1.64 -4.23 -7.78
CA ILE A 633 1.71 -4.41 -9.24
C ILE A 633 3.17 -4.47 -9.67
N LEU A 634 4.06 -3.63 -9.14
CA LEU A 634 5.51 -3.68 -9.42
C LEU A 634 6.17 -4.99 -8.95
N ASN A 635 5.84 -5.47 -7.76
CA ASN A 635 6.37 -6.73 -7.24
C ASN A 635 5.84 -7.93 -8.03
N GLU A 636 4.57 -7.91 -8.40
CA GLU A 636 3.96 -8.98 -9.19
C GLU A 636 4.42 -8.94 -10.66
N MET A 637 4.64 -7.76 -11.24
CA MET A 637 5.32 -7.59 -12.53
C MET A 637 6.77 -8.08 -12.46
N LYS A 638 7.45 -7.89 -11.33
CA LYS A 638 8.81 -8.41 -11.11
C LYS A 638 8.80 -9.94 -11.00
N ASP A 639 7.81 -10.52 -10.34
CA ASP A 639 7.63 -11.97 -10.24
C ASP A 639 7.24 -12.59 -11.59
N GLU A 640 6.34 -11.97 -12.35
CA GLU A 640 6.00 -12.36 -13.72
C GLU A 640 7.21 -12.24 -14.66
N ASN A 641 7.99 -11.16 -14.56
CA ASN A 641 9.19 -11.00 -15.36
C ASN A 641 10.25 -12.05 -14.99
N THR A 642 10.38 -12.39 -13.71
CA THR A 642 11.25 -13.49 -13.25
C THR A 642 10.77 -14.84 -13.81
N ASN A 643 9.46 -15.08 -13.81
CA ASN A 643 8.86 -16.28 -14.40
C ASN A 643 9.03 -16.33 -15.93
N LEU A 644 8.91 -15.20 -16.62
CA LEU A 644 9.14 -15.09 -18.06
C LEU A 644 10.62 -15.32 -18.42
N ILE A 645 11.55 -14.79 -17.62
CA ILE A 645 12.99 -15.06 -17.76
C ILE A 645 13.26 -16.56 -17.56
N ASN A 646 12.68 -17.18 -16.55
CA ASN A 646 12.82 -18.62 -16.30
C ASN A 646 12.25 -19.45 -17.45
N LYS A 647 11.06 -19.10 -17.97
CA LYS A 647 10.42 -19.76 -19.12
C LYS A 647 11.24 -19.57 -20.40
N SER A 648 11.79 -18.38 -20.62
CA SER A 648 12.69 -18.08 -21.73
C SER A 648 13.98 -18.92 -21.66
N ASN A 649 14.58 -19.04 -20.47
CA ASN A 649 15.73 -19.91 -20.24
C ASN A 649 15.41 -21.39 -20.46
N GLU A 650 14.25 -21.85 -20.02
CA GLU A 650 13.79 -23.22 -20.25
C GLU A 650 13.57 -23.51 -21.75
N LEU A 651 12.94 -22.57 -22.47
CA LEU A 651 12.77 -22.64 -23.92
C LEU A 651 14.11 -22.63 -24.66
N LYS A 652 15.07 -21.82 -24.21
CA LYS A 652 16.44 -21.79 -24.75
C LYS A 652 17.14 -23.13 -24.53
N ILE A 653 17.00 -23.76 -23.36
CA ILE A 653 17.52 -25.09 -23.08
C ILE A 653 16.84 -26.15 -23.97
N LYS A 654 15.51 -26.09 -24.13
CA LYS A 654 14.76 -26.98 -25.03
C LYS A 654 15.21 -26.82 -26.49
N LEU A 655 15.42 -25.59 -26.95
CA LEU A 655 15.92 -25.29 -28.29
C LEU A 655 17.35 -25.79 -28.48
N LEU A 656 18.23 -25.63 -27.49
CA LEU A 656 19.61 -26.16 -27.53
C LEU A 656 19.63 -27.70 -27.56
N LYS A 657 18.72 -28.36 -26.82
CA LYS A 657 18.54 -29.82 -26.90
C LYS A 657 18.03 -30.24 -28.28
N LYS A 658 17.01 -29.56 -28.81
CA LYS A 658 16.44 -29.83 -30.14
C LYS A 658 17.47 -29.57 -31.26
N SER A 659 18.31 -28.55 -31.13
CA SER A 659 19.40 -28.27 -32.09
C SER A 659 20.54 -29.28 -31.99
N LYS A 660 20.86 -29.80 -30.80
CA LYS A 660 21.81 -30.91 -30.64
C LYS A 660 21.29 -32.21 -31.25
N ILE A 661 20.02 -32.54 -31.03
CA ILE A 661 19.36 -33.72 -31.62
C ILE A 661 19.28 -33.58 -33.14
N SER A 662 18.92 -32.40 -33.65
CA SER A 662 18.93 -32.09 -35.09
C SER A 662 20.32 -32.21 -35.70
N ARG A 663 21.37 -31.70 -35.03
CA ARG A 663 22.76 -31.87 -35.50
C ARG A 663 23.15 -33.35 -35.55
N LEU A 664 22.85 -34.12 -34.50
CA LEU A 664 23.10 -35.57 -34.47
C LEU A 664 22.35 -36.29 -35.61
N SER A 665 21.07 -35.98 -35.85
CA SER A 665 20.31 -36.62 -36.93
C SER A 665 20.86 -36.27 -38.32
N THR A 666 21.32 -35.02 -38.54
CA THR A 666 21.99 -34.66 -39.81
C THR A 666 23.32 -35.39 -39.99
N THR A 667 24.09 -35.61 -38.92
CA THR A 667 25.34 -36.37 -39.00
C THR A 667 25.07 -37.84 -39.33
N TYR A 668 24.10 -38.48 -38.66
CA TYR A 668 23.71 -39.87 -38.94
C TYR A 668 23.14 -40.03 -40.35
N MET A 669 22.32 -39.10 -40.83
CA MET A 669 21.78 -39.14 -42.19
C MET A 669 22.88 -38.99 -43.24
N SER A 670 23.89 -38.15 -42.99
CA SER A 670 25.07 -38.00 -43.86
C SER A 670 25.91 -39.29 -43.91
N ILE A 671 26.11 -39.94 -42.77
CA ILE A 671 26.82 -41.23 -42.67
C ILE A 671 26.04 -42.33 -43.40
N SER A 672 24.72 -42.41 -43.22
CA SER A 672 23.88 -43.40 -43.90
C SER A 672 23.85 -43.21 -45.41
N LEU A 673 23.83 -41.96 -45.91
CA LEU A 673 23.92 -41.67 -47.35
C LEU A 673 25.27 -42.05 -47.93
N LEU A 674 26.37 -41.78 -47.20
CA LEU A 674 27.71 -42.21 -47.59
C LEU A 674 27.81 -43.74 -47.66
N PHE A 675 27.26 -44.43 -46.65
CA PHE A 675 27.25 -45.88 -46.60
C PHE A 675 26.40 -46.48 -47.72
N GLY A 676 25.22 -45.90 -47.98
CA GLY A 676 24.34 -46.30 -49.08
C GLY A 676 25.00 -46.09 -50.45
N TYR A 677 25.73 -44.99 -50.63
CA TYR A 677 26.50 -44.73 -51.84
C TYR A 677 27.62 -45.76 -52.06
N ILE A 678 28.39 -46.08 -51.02
CA ILE A 678 29.44 -47.11 -51.07
C ILE A 678 28.82 -48.48 -51.40
N LEU A 679 27.71 -48.83 -50.76
CA LEU A 679 27.04 -50.12 -50.98
C LEU A 679 26.49 -50.22 -52.41
N LEU A 680 25.87 -49.16 -52.92
CA LEU A 680 25.37 -49.07 -54.30
C LEU A 680 26.52 -49.23 -55.30
N SER A 681 27.66 -48.60 -55.01
CA SER A 681 28.86 -48.70 -55.85
C SER A 681 29.43 -50.13 -55.86
N ILE A 682 29.42 -50.81 -54.72
CA ILE A 682 29.87 -52.20 -54.60
C ILE A 682 28.91 -53.18 -55.29
N ILE A 683 27.60 -52.88 -55.33
CA ILE A 683 26.57 -53.72 -55.97
C ILE A 683 26.52 -53.53 -57.50
N ILE A 684 26.80 -52.32 -57.98
CA ILE A 684 26.80 -52.03 -59.42
C ILE A 684 27.98 -52.72 -60.13
N VAL A 685 29.15 -52.85 -59.49
CA VAL A 685 30.33 -53.51 -60.08
C VAL A 685 30.06 -54.98 -60.50
N PRO A 686 29.45 -55.85 -59.68
CA PRO A 686 29.15 -57.23 -60.07
C PRO A 686 27.93 -57.36 -61.01
N LEU A 687 26.99 -56.40 -61.02
CA LEU A 687 25.82 -56.44 -61.92
C LEU A 687 26.18 -56.34 -63.41
N TYR A 688 27.35 -55.78 -63.74
CA TYR A 688 27.82 -55.67 -65.13
C TYR A 688 28.54 -56.91 -65.67
N ASN A 689 28.75 -57.96 -64.86
CA ASN A 689 29.18 -59.30 -65.28
C ASN A 689 30.28 -59.33 -66.37
N LEU A 690 31.31 -58.49 -66.21
CA LEU A 690 32.50 -58.47 -67.05
C LEU A 690 33.62 -59.19 -66.30
N GLY A 691 34.31 -60.11 -66.97
CA GLY A 691 35.34 -60.97 -66.37
C GLY A 691 36.46 -60.20 -65.64
N PRO A 692 37.26 -60.91 -64.81
CA PRO A 692 38.22 -60.30 -63.89
C PRO A 692 39.23 -59.34 -64.55
N GLU A 693 39.54 -59.49 -65.84
CA GLU A 693 40.44 -58.60 -66.57
C GLU A 693 39.85 -57.19 -66.84
N TYR A 694 38.52 -57.04 -66.88
CA TYR A 694 37.86 -55.74 -67.04
C TYR A 694 37.58 -55.02 -65.71
N SER A 695 37.70 -55.71 -64.58
CA SER A 695 37.42 -55.13 -63.26
C SER A 695 38.37 -53.97 -62.91
N ILE A 696 39.65 -54.08 -63.28
CA ILE A 696 40.66 -53.06 -63.02
C ILE A 696 40.44 -51.81 -63.90
N SER A 697 40.06 -51.99 -65.17
CA SER A 697 39.76 -50.85 -66.05
C SER A 697 38.45 -50.16 -65.66
N LEU A 698 37.44 -50.93 -65.23
CA LEU A 698 36.17 -50.37 -64.75
C LEU A 698 36.34 -49.63 -63.42
N ILE A 699 37.15 -50.13 -62.49
CA ILE A 699 37.49 -49.41 -61.26
C ILE A 699 38.22 -48.10 -61.59
N LYS A 700 39.14 -48.12 -62.57
CA LYS A 700 39.82 -46.90 -63.01
C LYS A 700 38.84 -45.90 -63.63
N ILE A 701 37.98 -46.32 -64.54
CA ILE A 701 37.01 -45.43 -65.19
C ILE A 701 35.96 -44.90 -64.20
N VAL A 702 35.41 -45.79 -63.38
CA VAL A 702 34.30 -45.46 -62.46
C VAL A 702 34.78 -44.74 -61.22
N PHE A 703 35.96 -45.01 -60.67
CA PHE A 703 36.40 -44.35 -59.42
C PHE A 703 37.53 -43.34 -59.62
N ILE A 704 38.43 -43.54 -60.58
CA ILE A 704 39.59 -42.65 -60.79
C ILE A 704 39.24 -41.58 -61.83
N ASP A 705 38.71 -41.96 -63.00
CA ASP A 705 38.44 -41.03 -64.09
C ASP A 705 37.12 -40.27 -63.86
N ALA A 706 36.12 -40.90 -63.24
CA ALA A 706 34.87 -40.25 -62.83
C ALA A 706 34.91 -39.61 -61.43
N TRP A 707 36.07 -39.51 -60.79
CA TRP A 707 36.27 -38.80 -59.51
C TRP A 707 35.67 -37.37 -59.50
N PRO A 708 35.78 -36.55 -60.57
CA PRO A 708 35.14 -35.24 -60.60
C PRO A 708 33.61 -35.32 -60.46
N SER A 709 32.98 -36.34 -61.07
CA SER A 709 31.54 -36.60 -60.96
C SER A 709 31.15 -37.01 -59.55
N HIS A 710 31.99 -37.80 -58.87
CA HIS A 710 31.77 -38.19 -57.47
C HIS A 710 31.89 -37.02 -56.51
N ILE A 711 32.88 -36.13 -56.72
CA ILE A 711 32.96 -34.87 -55.98
C ILE A 711 31.74 -34.00 -56.27
N ALA A 712 31.30 -33.92 -57.53
CA ALA A 712 30.12 -33.12 -57.89
C ALA A 712 28.85 -33.67 -57.23
N ILE A 713 28.67 -34.99 -57.18
CA ILE A 713 27.53 -35.65 -56.51
C ILE A 713 27.62 -35.45 -54.99
N MET A 714 28.79 -35.68 -54.38
CA MET A 714 28.98 -35.44 -52.94
C MET A 714 28.82 -33.96 -52.58
N GLY A 715 29.25 -33.05 -53.46
CA GLY A 715 29.04 -31.62 -53.36
C GLY A 715 27.56 -31.23 -53.49
N ALA A 716 26.83 -31.85 -54.42
CA ALA A 716 25.39 -31.64 -54.58
C ALA A 716 24.60 -32.17 -53.38
N ILE A 717 24.95 -33.35 -52.85
CA ILE A 717 24.38 -33.90 -51.62
C ILE A 717 24.72 -33.01 -50.44
N GLY A 718 25.98 -32.55 -50.32
CA GLY A 718 26.40 -31.60 -49.29
C GLY A 718 25.66 -30.26 -49.36
N ALA A 719 25.43 -29.74 -50.56
CA ALA A 719 24.65 -28.53 -50.79
C ALA A 719 23.16 -28.72 -50.45
N LEU A 720 22.58 -29.87 -50.80
CA LEU A 720 21.20 -30.24 -50.43
C LEU A 720 21.02 -30.38 -48.91
N LEU A 721 22.03 -30.91 -48.22
CA LEU A 721 22.04 -31.02 -46.75
C LEU A 721 22.34 -29.70 -46.04
N ALA A 722 23.05 -28.77 -46.69
CA ALA A 722 23.32 -27.43 -46.19
C ALA A 722 22.13 -26.47 -46.34
N LEU A 723 21.15 -26.80 -47.18
CA LEU A 723 19.90 -26.04 -47.26
C LEU A 723 19.11 -26.19 -45.94
N PRO A 724 18.61 -25.09 -45.36
CA PRO A 724 17.86 -25.15 -44.12
C PRO A 724 16.56 -25.94 -44.35
N ILE A 725 16.53 -27.17 -43.84
CA ILE A 725 15.40 -28.13 -43.86
C ILE A 725 14.07 -27.48 -43.38
N LYS A 726 14.14 -26.36 -42.65
CA LYS A 726 12.99 -25.54 -42.25
C LYS A 726 12.06 -25.14 -43.41
N LYS A 727 12.52 -25.06 -44.67
CA LYS A 727 11.63 -24.71 -45.80
C LYS A 727 10.80 -25.86 -46.35
N TRP A 728 11.14 -27.12 -46.04
CA TRP A 728 10.43 -28.29 -46.61
C TRP A 728 9.35 -28.87 -45.68
N PHE A 729 9.43 -28.61 -44.37
CA PHE A 729 8.51 -29.21 -43.39
C PHE A 729 7.59 -28.22 -42.65
N ILE A 730 7.64 -26.92 -42.96
CA ILE A 730 6.63 -25.96 -42.47
C ILE A 730 5.48 -25.96 -43.48
N ASN A 731 4.59 -26.95 -43.37
CA ASN A 731 3.22 -26.82 -43.89
C ASN A 731 2.21 -27.82 -43.29
N ASN A 732 2.54 -28.60 -42.26
CA ASN A 732 1.63 -29.63 -41.74
C ASN A 732 1.22 -29.51 -40.26
N ASP A 733 1.65 -28.48 -39.51
CA ASP A 733 1.29 -28.33 -38.09
C ASP A 733 0.24 -27.22 -37.81
N GLU A 734 -0.53 -26.78 -38.82
CA GLU A 734 -1.74 -25.93 -38.62
C GLU A 734 -3.05 -26.73 -38.62
N ARG A 735 -3.03 -27.98 -38.12
CA ARG A 735 -4.23 -28.72 -37.73
C ARG A 735 -3.98 -29.54 -36.47
N GLU A 736 -4.04 -28.88 -35.31
CA GLU A 736 -4.76 -29.31 -34.10
C GLU A 736 -4.66 -28.25 -33.00
#